data_AF-D0MCU0-F1
#
_entry.id   AF-D0MCU0-F1
#
_cell.length_a   1.000
_cell.length_b   1.000
_cell.length_c   1.000
_cell.angle_alpha   90.00
_cell.angle_beta   90.00
_cell.angle_gamma   90.00
#
_symmetry.space_group_name_H-M   'P 1'
#
loop_
_entity.id
_entity.type
_entity.pdbx_description
1 polymer ?
#
loop_
_entity_poly.entity_id
_entity_poly.type
_entity_poly.pdbx_seq_one_letter_code
_entity_poly.pdbx_strand_id
1 'polypeptide(L)'
;MNPEIATEASVSFDRVVDDIAAEVAAGWRTWQQAEQRRWAQWEAIVQEAAQAHGEALALLEKGDRQGYAALVEAQVLRPLQQAWHAQVLPEGIPPTPSFEALGPERWPEQVRVPVTPELFADEAKGWVGRRLRCRIARRILTLWNRRWPQRPCRRTVPLRLLLAFHLEVRVPRAWWPVYEACRTHWARAVGLVEKGLATWQETVRTALPLDAEAAPSAEVLEGARALQEVLVAAIQERLPDLSIPEASLAKELVRDLERAGTFLLRRRHRRLPRKKRRYHSRWERIESAWQQWFRQAADRAALLAALVQVTCQLRAQQDRLADRLEQAVRMPRARVVEQFRSYFDRVQERLAQALAEETDDPERLRQHLQEALTARESLRQQLYQQPDLRQLSTVLEAPARDEWAAVTATVQTLPEQCVLHPAGRTLRPEGPALTIPLRALVLEHLEPPWPEHLEAASLRLRQAVLKSWSALEEVLEIVGYNLEAALDEIRAEAPGGDLRTRLEELALGSLQHAGRRLEESTRELEEALGAFREALAEEIRSDWRTLEQRLQAEMAQRAQWKRLRLRLQHQAGQWLYLAHQQGKRQWKALQAASRRILRRARQLVRWGQAAIGMGADTGAIDQVRAADVLLSIEEVRARLPLVYRRLFTFEPLDDPALFVGFELERRQIAGWYGRWCEGRSSSAVVVTAFPGTGMTSMLNVLTATVFAEARVCRLTLQERVRDEAHLAVLLAQALQLPETPDTLERVEAAIGQRFAREKPTVVLLDNLEHVLLCTYNGQQWLERLLILFARTDRHVFWVAGIARPAWFFFERTARNAVGLVQLCPLREPDRALLEQAIEARHLRSGLLLRFEPPARPSPVLRQRLRRASTPEAQQAILREVFFDRLYQEAGPNWRLALLYWLRSVQVEDGGLRVRPIAALTFDFLEQLSLEQAFTLKAFLRHRTLTLEEHQQLFRSTPAQSLFVLESLLNQHLIEPEKKEEAPMEGLQPGVRYRLVPFFVQPVRRVLQTRHILYEG
;
A
#
# COMPACT_ATOMS: atom_id res chain seq x y z
N MET A 1 1.75 18.53 31.83
CA MET A 1 2.64 17.54 32.48
C MET A 1 4.05 18.14 32.47
N ASN A 2 4.88 17.99 33.52
CA ASN A 2 6.23 18.60 33.50
C ASN A 2 7.01 18.04 32.27
N PRO A 3 7.51 18.86 31.33
CA PRO A 3 8.21 18.38 30.13
C PRO A 3 9.41 17.49 30.45
N GLU A 4 10.03 17.66 31.61
CA GLU A 4 11.07 16.74 32.11
C GLU A 4 10.54 15.31 32.31
N ILE A 5 9.30 15.13 32.78
CA ILE A 5 8.68 13.81 33.00
C ILE A 5 8.32 13.13 31.68
N ALA A 6 7.87 13.88 30.68
CA ALA A 6 7.60 13.34 29.33
C ALA A 6 8.91 12.93 28.64
N THR A 7 9.98 13.72 28.83
CA THR A 7 11.31 13.42 28.30
C THR A 7 11.94 12.22 29.03
N GLU A 8 11.82 12.15 30.35
CA GLU A 8 12.25 10.99 31.15
C GLU A 8 11.44 9.72 30.80
N ALA A 9 10.13 9.84 30.54
CA ALA A 9 9.30 8.73 30.12
C ALA A 9 9.68 8.22 28.71
N SER A 10 9.99 9.12 27.77
CA SER A 10 10.50 8.78 26.44
C SER A 10 11.88 8.09 26.53
N VAL A 11 12.81 8.67 27.30
CA VAL A 11 14.17 8.13 27.47
C VAL A 11 14.16 6.79 28.21
N SER A 12 13.29 6.63 29.21
CA SER A 12 13.08 5.37 29.92
C SER A 12 12.51 4.29 29.00
N PHE A 13 11.62 4.67 28.08
CA PHE A 13 11.01 3.75 27.13
C PHE A 13 12.00 3.31 26.02
N ASP A 14 12.75 4.25 25.44
CA ASP A 14 13.79 3.95 24.44
C ASP A 14 14.85 3.00 25.01
N ARG A 15 15.26 3.25 26.26
CA ARG A 15 16.21 2.39 26.99
C ARG A 15 15.67 0.98 27.22
N VAL A 16 14.39 0.84 27.58
CA VAL A 16 13.74 -0.47 27.77
C VAL A 16 13.65 -1.24 26.45
N VAL A 17 13.37 -0.57 25.33
CA VAL A 17 13.32 -1.18 24.01
C VAL A 17 14.71 -1.65 23.56
N ASP A 18 15.73 -0.83 23.77
CA ASP A 18 17.12 -1.17 23.45
C ASP A 18 17.66 -2.31 24.33
N ASP A 19 17.31 -2.32 25.63
CA ASP A 19 17.69 -3.39 26.56
C ASP A 19 17.04 -4.74 26.15
N ILE A 20 15.78 -4.74 25.70
CA ILE A 20 15.10 -5.94 25.20
C ILE A 20 15.75 -6.45 23.90
N ALA A 21 16.06 -5.56 22.96
CA ALA A 21 16.72 -5.92 21.71
C ALA A 21 18.14 -6.46 21.95
N ALA A 22 18.88 -5.85 22.88
CA ALA A 22 20.23 -6.24 23.26
C ALA A 22 20.27 -7.60 23.96
N GLU A 23 19.37 -7.87 24.90
CA GLU A 23 19.30 -9.15 25.61
C GLU A 23 18.93 -10.32 24.69
N VAL A 24 17.98 -10.11 23.77
CA VAL A 24 17.63 -11.12 22.74
C VAL A 24 18.82 -11.41 21.83
N ALA A 25 19.58 -10.38 21.44
CA ALA A 25 20.78 -10.55 20.64
C ALA A 25 21.95 -11.20 21.41
N ALA A 26 22.08 -10.92 22.71
CA ALA A 26 23.13 -11.46 23.58
C ALA A 26 22.93 -12.94 23.89
N GLY A 27 21.69 -13.36 24.19
CA GLY A 27 21.34 -14.77 24.39
C GLY A 27 21.67 -15.63 23.17
N TRP A 28 21.47 -15.09 21.96
CA TRP A 28 21.83 -15.76 20.71
C TRP A 28 23.34 -15.95 20.51
N ARG A 29 24.16 -14.93 20.82
CA ARG A 29 25.62 -14.99 20.63
C ARG A 29 26.30 -15.94 21.61
N THR A 30 25.88 -15.93 22.88
CA THR A 30 26.42 -16.82 23.93
C THR A 30 26.21 -18.28 23.57
N TRP A 31 25.06 -18.59 22.96
CA TRP A 31 24.73 -19.93 22.47
C TRP A 31 25.65 -20.37 21.30
N GLN A 32 25.85 -19.52 20.27
CA GLN A 32 26.73 -19.83 19.14
C GLN A 32 28.19 -20.10 19.56
N GLN A 33 28.70 -19.39 20.58
CA GLN A 33 30.08 -19.54 21.05
C GLN A 33 30.31 -20.84 21.84
N ALA A 34 29.33 -21.29 22.62
CA ALA A 34 29.41 -22.55 23.36
C ALA A 34 29.42 -23.77 22.41
N GLU A 35 28.73 -23.67 21.27
CA GLU A 35 28.66 -24.68 20.22
C GLU A 35 29.98 -24.85 19.47
N GLN A 36 30.62 -23.74 19.06
CA GLN A 36 31.89 -23.75 18.34
C GLN A 36 33.04 -24.41 19.14
N ARG A 37 33.12 -24.17 20.45
CA ARG A 37 34.17 -24.76 21.32
C ARG A 37 34.05 -26.28 21.44
N ARG A 38 32.83 -26.82 21.43
CA ARG A 38 32.57 -28.26 21.56
C ARG A 38 32.88 -29.03 20.28
N TRP A 39 32.66 -28.40 19.12
CA TRP A 39 33.01 -29.00 17.82
C TRP A 39 34.53 -29.15 17.65
N ALA A 40 35.30 -28.15 18.08
CA ALA A 40 36.77 -28.20 18.03
C ALA A 40 37.35 -29.36 18.87
N GLN A 41 36.75 -29.70 20.02
CA GLN A 41 37.18 -30.84 20.83
C GLN A 41 36.86 -32.19 20.18
N TRP A 42 35.69 -32.31 19.53
CA TRP A 42 35.31 -33.54 18.83
C TRP A 42 36.18 -33.79 17.58
N GLU A 43 36.52 -32.74 16.85
CA GLU A 43 37.39 -32.82 15.69
C GLU A 43 38.80 -33.32 16.05
N ALA A 44 39.36 -32.86 17.17
CA ALA A 44 40.67 -33.30 17.67
C ALA A 44 40.69 -34.80 18.01
N ILE A 45 39.66 -35.30 18.71
CA ILE A 45 39.55 -36.71 19.11
C ILE A 45 39.45 -37.64 17.91
N VAL A 46 38.74 -37.23 16.86
CA VAL A 46 38.61 -38.09 15.67
C VAL A 46 39.88 -38.05 14.80
N GLN A 47 40.62 -36.95 14.80
CA GLN A 47 41.93 -36.90 14.16
C GLN A 47 42.93 -37.84 14.83
N GLU A 48 42.97 -37.90 16.17
CA GLU A 48 43.79 -38.87 16.91
C GLU A 48 43.40 -40.33 16.62
N ALA A 49 42.10 -40.64 16.59
CA ALA A 49 41.61 -41.99 16.28
C ALA A 49 41.93 -42.42 14.83
N ALA A 50 41.92 -41.49 13.88
CA ALA A 50 42.31 -41.75 12.50
C ALA A 50 43.82 -42.04 12.36
N GLN A 51 44.65 -41.34 13.12
CA GLN A 51 46.10 -41.53 13.13
C GLN A 51 46.49 -42.89 13.74
N ALA A 52 45.90 -43.26 14.88
CA ALA A 52 46.11 -44.56 15.52
C ALA A 52 45.67 -45.75 14.64
N HIS A 53 44.64 -45.56 13.81
CA HIS A 53 44.23 -46.58 12.85
C HIS A 53 45.27 -46.80 11.73
N GLY A 54 45.93 -45.73 11.28
CA GLY A 54 47.04 -45.82 10.31
C GLY A 54 48.22 -46.63 10.84
N GLU A 55 48.56 -46.48 12.12
CA GLU A 55 49.61 -47.25 12.78
C GLU A 55 49.23 -48.72 12.97
N ALA A 56 47.97 -49.01 13.28
CA ALA A 56 47.46 -50.38 13.36
C ALA A 56 47.60 -51.11 12.02
N LEU A 57 47.30 -50.44 10.90
CA LEU A 57 47.38 -51.03 9.55
C LEU A 57 48.80 -51.55 9.22
N ALA A 58 49.85 -50.90 9.71
CA ALA A 58 51.24 -51.35 9.52
C ALA A 58 51.55 -52.68 10.24
N LEU A 59 50.85 -53.00 11.34
CA LEU A 59 50.96 -54.31 12.02
C LEU A 59 50.27 -55.42 11.21
N LEU A 60 49.15 -55.08 10.55
CA LEU A 60 48.43 -56.01 9.69
C LEU A 60 49.25 -56.39 8.44
N GLU A 61 50.01 -55.45 7.89
CA GLU A 61 50.93 -55.67 6.75
C GLU A 61 52.09 -56.61 7.11
N LYS A 62 52.56 -56.56 8.37
CA LYS A 62 53.56 -57.48 8.92
C LYS A 62 52.99 -58.86 9.31
N GLY A 63 51.68 -59.08 9.14
CA GLY A 63 51.02 -60.36 9.38
C GLY A 63 50.52 -60.59 10.81
N ASP A 64 50.69 -59.62 11.72
CA ASP A 64 50.24 -59.72 13.11
C ASP A 64 48.77 -59.32 13.26
N ARG A 65 47.89 -60.33 13.23
CA ARG A 65 46.43 -60.16 13.26
C ARG A 65 45.88 -59.88 14.64
N GLN A 66 46.48 -60.44 15.68
CA GLN A 66 46.03 -60.22 17.06
C GLN A 66 46.47 -58.83 17.52
N GLY A 67 47.69 -58.40 17.15
CA GLY A 67 48.17 -57.04 17.36
C GLY A 67 47.28 -55.98 16.71
N TYR A 68 46.89 -56.16 15.44
CA TYR A 68 45.96 -55.24 14.76
C TYR A 68 44.61 -55.14 15.46
N ALA A 69 43.98 -56.28 15.80
CA ALA A 69 42.66 -56.28 16.44
C ALA A 69 42.72 -55.61 17.83
N ALA A 70 43.75 -55.90 18.61
CA ALA A 70 43.96 -55.30 19.91
C ALA A 70 44.27 -53.80 19.83
N LEU A 71 45.05 -53.34 18.83
CA LEU A 71 45.38 -51.93 18.66
C LEU A 71 44.17 -51.11 18.17
N VAL A 72 43.40 -51.64 17.21
CA VAL A 72 42.15 -50.99 16.74
C VAL A 72 41.13 -50.94 17.86
N GLU A 73 40.99 -51.99 18.66
CA GLU A 73 40.08 -51.98 19.81
C GLU A 73 40.54 -50.99 20.89
N ALA A 74 41.83 -50.99 21.26
CA ALA A 74 42.35 -50.17 22.35
C ALA A 74 42.58 -48.70 22.00
N GLN A 75 42.94 -48.37 20.76
CA GLN A 75 43.36 -47.02 20.37
C GLN A 75 42.44 -46.33 19.36
N VAL A 76 41.51 -47.05 18.74
CA VAL A 76 40.51 -46.46 17.82
C VAL A 76 39.12 -46.58 18.41
N LEU A 77 38.68 -47.80 18.74
CA LEU A 77 37.32 -48.04 19.20
C LEU A 77 37.10 -47.63 20.66
N ARG A 78 38.04 -47.91 21.57
CA ARG A 78 37.93 -47.57 22.99
C ARG A 78 38.06 -46.07 23.27
N PRO A 79 38.93 -45.28 22.60
CA PRO A 79 38.95 -43.82 22.75
C PRO A 79 37.75 -43.14 22.09
N LEU A 80 37.29 -43.63 20.93
CA LEU A 80 36.01 -43.16 20.37
C LEU A 80 34.84 -43.50 21.29
N GLN A 81 34.80 -44.70 21.90
CA GLN A 81 33.83 -45.05 22.93
C GLN A 81 33.97 -44.20 24.20
N GLN A 82 35.19 -43.92 24.67
CA GLN A 82 35.43 -43.12 25.87
C GLN A 82 35.12 -41.65 25.65
N ALA A 83 35.44 -41.07 24.49
CA ALA A 83 35.00 -39.72 24.11
C ALA A 83 33.49 -39.63 23.91
N TRP A 84 32.89 -40.72 23.43
CA TRP A 84 31.44 -40.88 23.34
C TRP A 84 30.79 -41.03 24.73
N HIS A 85 31.46 -41.66 25.69
CA HIS A 85 31.00 -41.87 27.07
C HIS A 85 31.36 -40.75 28.06
N ALA A 86 32.42 -39.96 27.82
CA ALA A 86 32.87 -38.86 28.67
C ALA A 86 31.98 -37.60 28.56
N GLN A 87 30.88 -37.69 27.79
CA GLN A 87 29.82 -36.68 27.79
C GLN A 87 28.91 -36.89 29.00
N VAL A 88 29.29 -36.29 30.14
CA VAL A 88 28.28 -35.83 31.10
C VAL A 88 27.45 -34.76 30.39
N LEU A 89 26.24 -35.12 29.96
CA LEU A 89 25.16 -34.18 29.61
C LEU A 89 24.98 -33.18 30.78
N PRO A 90 24.89 -31.86 30.54
CA PRO A 90 23.71 -31.32 29.86
C PRO A 90 23.92 -30.11 28.90
N GLU A 91 22.85 -29.91 28.12
CA GLU A 91 22.39 -28.72 27.38
C GLU A 91 23.03 -28.31 26.02
N GLY A 92 22.18 -28.41 24.97
CA GLY A 92 22.28 -27.65 23.72
C GLY A 92 22.69 -28.47 22.48
N ILE A 93 21.76 -28.65 21.53
CA ILE A 93 21.84 -29.46 20.30
C ILE A 93 23.03 -29.06 19.41
N PRO A 94 23.74 -30.02 18.77
CA PRO A 94 24.87 -29.74 17.89
C PRO A 94 24.44 -29.18 16.52
N PRO A 95 25.33 -28.46 15.80
CA PRO A 95 25.09 -28.14 14.42
C PRO A 95 25.20 -29.43 13.61
N THR A 96 24.58 -29.45 12.44
CA THR A 96 24.63 -30.61 11.56
C THR A 96 26.10 -31.00 11.36
N PRO A 97 26.54 -32.21 11.76
CA PRO A 97 27.93 -32.59 11.61
C PRO A 97 28.30 -32.46 10.13
N SER A 98 29.27 -31.59 9.83
CA SER A 98 29.96 -31.67 8.56
C SER A 98 30.81 -32.94 8.60
N PHE A 99 30.20 -34.04 8.17
CA PHE A 99 30.92 -35.30 7.95
C PHE A 99 31.97 -35.18 6.83
N GLU A 100 32.09 -34.02 6.17
CA GLU A 100 33.15 -33.73 5.21
C GLU A 100 34.53 -33.69 5.89
N ALA A 101 34.63 -33.26 7.16
CA ALA A 101 35.89 -33.29 7.93
C ALA A 101 36.37 -34.72 8.24
N LEU A 102 35.44 -35.67 8.34
CA LEU A 102 35.69 -37.11 8.56
C LEU A 102 35.78 -37.92 7.27
N GLY A 103 35.96 -37.21 6.14
CA GLY A 103 35.68 -37.70 4.79
C GLY A 103 36.03 -39.16 4.57
N PRO A 104 35.12 -39.99 4.03
CA PRO A 104 35.39 -41.38 3.70
C PRO A 104 36.63 -41.54 2.79
N GLU A 105 37.04 -40.47 2.11
CA GLU A 105 38.31 -40.29 1.39
C GLU A 105 39.55 -40.73 2.18
N ARG A 106 39.59 -40.55 3.51
CA ARG A 106 40.74 -40.87 4.37
C ARG A 106 40.86 -42.35 4.74
N TRP A 107 39.85 -43.16 4.39
CA TRP A 107 39.81 -44.59 4.70
C TRP A 107 40.07 -45.42 3.45
N PRO A 108 40.77 -46.55 3.55
CA PRO A 108 41.05 -47.40 2.39
C PRO A 108 39.75 -47.84 1.71
N GLU A 109 39.71 -47.69 0.38
CA GLU A 109 38.53 -47.96 -0.43
C GLU A 109 38.02 -49.40 -0.20
N GLN A 110 38.96 -50.33 -0.03
CA GLN A 110 38.71 -51.74 0.20
C GLN A 110 39.77 -52.34 1.14
N VAL A 111 39.35 -53.20 2.08
CA VAL A 111 40.25 -53.97 2.94
C VAL A 111 40.07 -55.45 2.68
N ARG A 112 41.17 -56.19 2.53
CA ARG A 112 41.14 -57.65 2.31
C ARG A 112 41.20 -58.38 3.65
N VAL A 113 40.10 -59.03 4.03
CA VAL A 113 39.96 -59.74 5.31
C VAL A 113 39.88 -61.24 5.06
N PRO A 114 40.58 -62.11 5.83
CA PRO A 114 40.43 -63.56 5.71
C PRO A 114 38.99 -64.01 6.05
N VAL A 115 38.45 -64.97 5.29
CA VAL A 115 37.12 -65.56 5.53
C VAL A 115 37.24 -66.67 6.57
N THR A 116 36.56 -66.54 7.71
CA THR A 116 36.44 -67.61 8.71
C THR A 116 35.19 -68.47 8.45
N PRO A 117 35.26 -69.82 8.55
CA PRO A 117 34.12 -70.72 8.34
C PRO A 117 32.95 -70.50 9.32
N GLU A 118 33.25 -70.04 10.54
CA GLU A 118 32.29 -69.76 11.62
C GLU A 118 31.24 -68.72 11.22
N LEU A 119 31.60 -67.80 10.33
CA LEU A 119 30.75 -66.71 9.87
C LEU A 119 29.49 -67.18 9.11
N PHE A 120 29.50 -68.42 8.60
CA PHE A 120 28.37 -69.05 7.92
C PHE A 120 27.57 -70.01 8.82
N ALA A 121 28.09 -70.35 10.01
CA ALA A 121 27.45 -71.28 10.94
C ALA A 121 26.27 -70.64 11.69
N ASP A 122 26.37 -69.36 12.04
CA ASP A 122 25.35 -68.66 12.82
C ASP A 122 24.05 -68.36 12.04
N GLU A 123 24.12 -68.07 10.74
CA GLU A 123 22.90 -67.84 9.94
C GLU A 123 22.21 -69.13 9.48
N ALA A 124 22.93 -70.27 9.47
CA ALA A 124 22.35 -71.57 9.13
C ALA A 124 21.23 -71.99 10.10
N LYS A 125 21.24 -71.49 11.34
CA LYS A 125 20.19 -71.72 12.34
C LYS A 125 18.92 -70.90 12.07
N GLY A 126 19.02 -69.69 11.49
CA GLY A 126 17.85 -68.85 11.14
C GLY A 126 17.20 -69.19 9.80
N TRP A 127 17.91 -69.90 8.91
CA TRP A 127 17.48 -70.17 7.53
C TRP A 127 16.64 -71.44 7.34
N VAL A 128 16.36 -72.17 8.42
CA VAL A 128 15.64 -73.47 8.40
C VAL A 128 14.22 -73.35 7.81
N GLY A 129 13.66 -72.14 7.69
CA GLY A 129 12.32 -71.90 7.13
C GLY A 129 12.17 -71.82 5.59
N ARG A 130 13.24 -71.87 4.76
CA ARG A 130 13.08 -71.77 3.28
C ARG A 130 13.80 -72.89 2.52
N ARG A 131 13.12 -74.04 2.40
CA ARG A 131 13.62 -75.34 1.94
C ARG A 131 14.25 -75.41 0.53
N LEU A 132 14.11 -74.43 -0.36
CA LEU A 132 14.58 -74.59 -1.76
C LEU A 132 16.02 -74.12 -2.03
N ARG A 133 16.61 -73.25 -1.19
CA ARG A 133 17.96 -72.69 -1.44
C ARG A 133 19.10 -73.43 -0.71
N CYS A 134 18.79 -74.24 0.31
CA CYS A 134 19.79 -74.97 1.10
C CYS A 134 20.49 -76.11 0.34
N ARG A 135 19.82 -76.77 -0.62
CA ARG A 135 20.46 -77.82 -1.44
C ARG A 135 21.53 -77.24 -2.38
N ILE A 136 21.28 -76.06 -2.94
CA ILE A 136 22.22 -75.36 -3.82
C ILE A 136 23.40 -74.81 -2.99
N ALA A 137 23.12 -74.18 -1.83
CA ALA A 137 24.18 -73.67 -0.95
C ALA A 137 25.07 -74.78 -0.37
N ARG A 138 24.50 -75.92 0.06
CA ARG A 138 25.29 -77.09 0.51
C ARG A 138 26.09 -77.72 -0.63
N ARG A 139 25.54 -77.83 -1.85
CA ARG A 139 26.31 -78.31 -3.03
C ARG A 139 27.45 -77.38 -3.40
N ILE A 140 27.23 -76.06 -3.33
CA ILE A 140 28.29 -75.07 -3.59
C ILE A 140 29.37 -75.14 -2.51
N LEU A 141 29.00 -75.20 -1.22
CA LEU A 141 29.97 -75.33 -0.11
C LEU A 141 30.76 -76.65 -0.15
N THR A 142 30.13 -77.77 -0.48
CA THR A 142 30.81 -79.08 -0.62
C THR A 142 31.70 -79.15 -1.87
N LEU A 143 31.30 -78.54 -2.99
CA LEU A 143 32.15 -78.42 -4.18
C LEU A 143 33.32 -77.45 -3.95
N TRP A 144 33.11 -76.36 -3.19
CA TRP A 144 34.14 -75.37 -2.89
C TRP A 144 35.21 -75.95 -1.94
N ASN A 145 34.81 -76.66 -0.88
CA ASN A 145 35.74 -77.31 0.06
C ASN A 145 36.49 -78.51 -0.56
N ARG A 146 35.92 -79.21 -1.55
CA ARG A 146 36.60 -80.33 -2.22
C ARG A 146 37.64 -79.90 -3.25
N ARG A 147 37.50 -78.73 -3.86
CA ARG A 147 38.35 -78.34 -4.99
C ARG A 147 39.54 -77.47 -4.57
N TRP A 148 39.47 -76.76 -3.44
CA TRP A 148 40.46 -75.78 -3.01
C TRP A 148 40.85 -76.00 -1.53
N PRO A 149 41.83 -76.86 -1.21
CA PRO A 149 42.34 -77.00 0.15
C PRO A 149 43.23 -75.79 0.50
N GLN A 150 42.94 -75.16 1.63
CA GLN A 150 43.81 -74.26 2.39
C GLN A 150 44.49 -73.07 1.65
N ARG A 151 43.79 -72.39 0.74
CA ARG A 151 44.14 -70.97 0.48
C ARG A 151 43.24 -70.08 1.33
N PRO A 152 43.78 -69.18 2.16
CA PRO A 152 42.96 -68.25 2.93
C PRO A 152 42.20 -67.38 1.94
N CYS A 153 40.93 -67.71 1.72
CA CYS A 153 40.06 -66.93 0.86
C CYS A 153 39.94 -65.55 1.53
N ARG A 154 40.57 -64.54 0.92
CA ARG A 154 40.45 -63.16 1.37
C ARG A 154 39.22 -62.56 0.69
N ARG A 155 38.28 -62.06 1.47
CA ARG A 155 37.15 -61.28 0.96
C ARG A 155 37.49 -59.80 0.98
N THR A 156 36.95 -59.08 0.02
CA THR A 156 37.20 -57.65 -0.15
C THR A 156 36.05 -56.87 0.47
N VAL A 157 36.32 -56.17 1.57
CA VAL A 157 35.36 -55.37 2.33
C VAL A 157 35.42 -53.92 1.82
N PRO A 158 34.35 -53.35 1.25
CA PRO A 158 34.32 -51.94 0.86
C PRO A 158 34.13 -51.07 2.11
N LEU A 159 35.18 -50.96 2.93
CA LEU A 159 35.16 -50.34 4.26
C LEU A 159 34.67 -48.89 4.17
N ARG A 160 35.23 -48.13 3.22
CA ARG A 160 34.84 -46.76 2.92
C ARG A 160 33.34 -46.60 2.66
N LEU A 161 32.76 -47.46 1.83
CA LEU A 161 31.33 -47.42 1.49
C LEU A 161 30.45 -47.78 2.69
N LEU A 162 30.91 -48.70 3.53
CA LEU A 162 30.17 -49.20 4.69
C LEU A 162 30.20 -48.20 5.84
N LEU A 163 31.35 -47.60 6.13
CA LEU A 163 31.49 -46.49 7.08
C LEU A 163 30.68 -45.28 6.61
N ALA A 164 30.77 -44.91 5.33
CA ALA A 164 29.94 -43.85 4.77
C ALA A 164 28.44 -44.15 4.92
N PHE A 165 28.00 -45.40 4.77
CA PHE A 165 26.59 -45.76 4.99
C PHE A 165 26.16 -45.60 6.46
N HIS A 166 27.01 -46.00 7.41
CA HIS A 166 26.67 -45.87 8.84
C HIS A 166 26.69 -44.42 9.29
N LEU A 167 27.73 -43.66 8.94
CA LEU A 167 27.89 -42.24 9.28
C LEU A 167 26.87 -41.35 8.58
N GLU A 168 26.63 -41.53 7.28
CA GLU A 168 25.75 -40.64 6.51
C GLU A 168 24.25 -41.03 6.60
N VAL A 169 23.91 -42.28 6.99
CA VAL A 169 22.51 -42.76 6.93
C VAL A 169 22.00 -43.30 8.26
N ARG A 170 22.75 -44.15 8.97
CA ARG A 170 22.24 -44.78 10.20
C ARG A 170 22.37 -43.88 11.41
N VAL A 171 23.50 -43.21 11.57
CA VAL A 171 23.70 -42.25 12.67
C VAL A 171 22.64 -41.13 12.59
N PRO A 172 22.46 -40.38 11.48
CA PRO A 172 21.38 -39.38 11.38
C PRO A 172 19.97 -39.92 11.62
N ARG A 173 19.72 -41.18 11.24
CA ARG A 173 18.41 -41.82 11.46
C ARG A 173 18.18 -42.19 12.93
N ALA A 174 19.22 -42.63 13.65
CA ALA A 174 19.13 -42.96 15.06
C ALA A 174 19.06 -41.69 15.95
N TRP A 175 19.64 -40.59 15.47
CA TRP A 175 19.51 -39.26 16.09
C TRP A 175 18.17 -38.58 15.81
N TRP A 176 17.37 -39.09 14.87
CA TRP A 176 16.09 -38.49 14.51
C TRP A 176 15.09 -38.36 15.68
N PRO A 177 14.91 -39.36 16.57
CA PRO A 177 14.01 -39.21 17.72
C PRO A 177 14.50 -38.18 18.74
N VAL A 178 15.82 -38.10 18.97
CA VAL A 178 16.46 -37.07 19.82
C VAL A 178 16.19 -35.68 19.25
N TYR A 179 16.43 -35.52 17.94
CA TYR A 179 16.12 -34.31 17.20
C TYR A 179 14.62 -33.94 17.26
N GLU A 180 13.72 -34.91 17.16
CA GLU A 180 12.28 -34.71 17.22
C GLU A 180 11.82 -34.30 18.64
N ALA A 181 12.44 -34.84 19.68
CA ALA A 181 12.23 -34.42 21.06
C ALA A 181 12.74 -32.99 21.30
N CYS A 182 13.96 -32.69 20.86
CA CYS A 182 14.54 -31.35 20.85
C CYS A 182 13.69 -30.33 20.09
N ARG A 183 13.19 -30.67 18.89
CA ARG A 183 12.27 -29.82 18.12
C ARG A 183 10.98 -29.55 18.90
N THR A 184 10.47 -30.57 19.61
CA THR A 184 9.25 -30.43 20.42
C THR A 184 9.49 -29.54 21.64
N HIS A 185 10.67 -29.63 22.25
CA HIS A 185 11.13 -28.74 23.30
C HIS A 185 11.19 -27.28 22.83
N TRP A 186 11.88 -27.02 21.71
CA TRP A 186 11.97 -25.68 21.14
C TRP A 186 10.61 -25.12 20.73
N ALA A 187 9.71 -25.96 20.20
CA ALA A 187 8.35 -25.53 19.92
C ALA A 187 7.56 -25.11 21.16
N ARG A 188 7.92 -25.59 22.36
CA ARG A 188 7.34 -25.15 23.64
C ARG A 188 7.93 -23.82 24.10
N ALA A 189 9.25 -23.68 24.16
CA ALA A 189 9.92 -22.42 24.50
C ALA A 189 9.47 -21.28 23.58
N VAL A 190 9.43 -21.52 22.27
CA VAL A 190 8.91 -20.60 21.26
C VAL A 190 7.41 -20.34 21.44
N GLY A 191 6.65 -21.34 21.89
CA GLY A 191 5.24 -21.18 22.27
C GLY A 191 5.03 -20.25 23.46
N LEU A 192 5.95 -20.26 24.43
CA LEU A 192 5.95 -19.30 25.54
C LEU A 192 6.27 -17.91 25.03
N VAL A 193 7.30 -17.74 24.20
CA VAL A 193 7.65 -16.45 23.59
C VAL A 193 6.51 -15.88 22.73
N GLU A 194 5.85 -16.69 21.90
CA GLU A 194 4.67 -16.26 21.13
C GLU A 194 3.51 -15.84 22.03
N LYS A 195 3.29 -16.56 23.13
CA LYS A 195 2.26 -16.21 24.10
C LYS A 195 2.58 -14.88 24.76
N GLY A 196 3.84 -14.65 25.17
CA GLY A 196 4.31 -13.38 25.70
C GLY A 196 4.13 -12.23 24.71
N LEU A 197 4.58 -12.41 23.46
CA LEU A 197 4.44 -11.40 22.40
C LEU A 197 2.98 -11.11 22.06
N ALA A 198 2.11 -12.12 22.06
CA ALA A 198 0.68 -11.94 21.84
C ALA A 198 0.01 -11.20 23.00
N THR A 199 0.37 -11.49 24.25
CA THR A 199 -0.10 -10.76 25.42
C THR A 199 0.35 -9.31 25.37
N TRP A 200 1.64 -9.06 25.09
CA TRP A 200 2.15 -7.70 24.99
C TRP A 200 1.52 -6.91 23.85
N GLN A 201 1.31 -7.54 22.69
CA GLN A 201 0.57 -6.93 21.58
C GLN A 201 -0.86 -6.55 21.99
N GLU A 202 -1.53 -7.38 22.77
CA GLU A 202 -2.88 -7.09 23.27
C GLU A 202 -2.86 -5.93 24.27
N THR A 203 -1.91 -5.91 25.21
CA THR A 203 -1.70 -4.80 26.16
C THR A 203 -1.41 -3.49 25.46
N VAL A 204 -0.52 -3.52 24.46
CA VAL A 204 -0.20 -2.36 23.61
C VAL A 204 -1.46 -1.90 22.88
N ARG A 205 -2.24 -2.82 22.29
CA ARG A 205 -3.50 -2.49 21.62
C ARG A 205 -4.52 -1.84 22.56
N THR A 206 -4.66 -2.32 23.78
CA THR A 206 -5.62 -1.76 24.76
C THR A 206 -5.16 -0.42 25.33
N ALA A 207 -3.85 -0.20 25.44
CA ALA A 207 -3.26 1.02 26.00
C ALA A 207 -3.04 2.15 24.96
N LEU A 208 -2.93 1.81 23.68
CA LEU A 208 -2.71 2.78 22.59
C LEU A 208 -3.84 3.78 22.27
N PRO A 209 -5.14 3.57 22.59
CA PRO A 209 -6.18 4.54 22.27
C PRO A 209 -5.84 5.93 22.83
N LEU A 210 -5.81 6.93 21.94
CA LEU A 210 -5.61 8.34 22.28
C LEU A 210 -6.74 8.92 23.15
N ASP A 211 -7.86 8.20 23.29
CA ASP A 211 -9.03 8.61 24.07
C ASP A 211 -8.85 8.37 25.60
N ALA A 212 -7.79 7.70 26.04
CA ALA A 212 -7.54 7.45 27.46
C ALA A 212 -6.79 8.62 28.11
N GLU A 213 -7.37 9.24 29.14
CA GLU A 213 -6.78 10.35 29.92
C GLU A 213 -5.46 9.96 30.63
N ALA A 214 -5.22 8.66 30.82
CA ALA A 214 -4.02 8.15 31.46
C ALA A 214 -2.86 7.96 30.47
N ALA A 215 -1.64 8.30 30.90
CA ALA A 215 -0.43 7.98 30.15
C ALA A 215 -0.33 6.44 30.01
N PRO A 216 -0.14 5.91 28.78
CA PRO A 216 -0.11 4.47 28.51
C PRO A 216 1.12 3.77 29.11
N SER A 217 1.98 4.51 29.81
CA SER A 217 3.30 4.07 30.24
C SER A 217 3.24 2.93 31.25
N ALA A 218 2.34 2.95 32.24
CA ALA A 218 2.36 1.96 33.32
C ALA A 218 1.98 0.53 32.84
N GLU A 219 0.86 0.39 32.12
CA GLU A 219 0.39 -0.92 31.64
C GLU A 219 1.29 -1.49 30.55
N VAL A 220 1.82 -0.63 29.65
CA VAL A 220 2.74 -1.05 28.60
C VAL A 220 4.09 -1.48 29.18
N LEU A 221 4.59 -0.79 30.22
CA LEU A 221 5.80 -1.18 30.95
C LEU A 221 5.61 -2.50 31.72
N GLU A 222 4.46 -2.70 32.34
CA GLU A 222 4.13 -3.96 33.01
C GLU A 222 4.05 -5.13 32.02
N GLY A 223 3.41 -4.91 30.87
CA GLY A 223 3.37 -5.88 29.76
C GLY A 223 4.77 -6.19 29.19
N ALA A 224 5.65 -5.20 29.09
CA ALA A 224 7.04 -5.39 28.65
C ALA A 224 7.87 -6.19 29.66
N ARG A 225 7.74 -5.91 30.96
CA ARG A 225 8.37 -6.70 32.03
C ARG A 225 7.88 -8.14 32.04
N ALA A 226 6.58 -8.36 31.87
CA ALA A 226 6.00 -9.70 31.75
C ALA A 226 6.55 -10.46 30.51
N LEU A 227 6.76 -9.78 29.39
CA LEU A 227 7.42 -10.36 28.22
C LEU A 227 8.88 -10.75 28.51
N GLN A 228 9.62 -9.89 29.22
CA GLN A 228 11.00 -10.16 29.64
C GLN A 228 11.09 -11.40 30.53
N GLU A 229 10.21 -11.54 31.52
CA GLU A 229 10.13 -12.73 32.38
C GLU A 229 9.83 -14.00 31.59
N VAL A 230 8.93 -13.93 30.59
CA VAL A 230 8.61 -15.05 29.70
C VAL A 230 9.81 -15.42 28.82
N LEU A 231 10.58 -14.45 28.32
CA LEU A 231 11.80 -14.69 27.55
C LEU A 231 12.86 -15.39 28.40
N VAL A 232 13.08 -14.91 29.63
CA VAL A 232 14.01 -15.52 30.60
C VAL A 232 13.58 -16.95 30.94
N ALA A 233 12.29 -17.17 31.20
CA ALA A 233 11.76 -18.51 31.49
C ALA A 233 11.86 -19.47 30.30
N ALA A 234 11.65 -18.99 29.08
CA ALA A 234 11.81 -19.79 27.86
C ALA A 234 13.27 -20.19 27.60
N ILE A 235 14.23 -19.34 27.97
CA ILE A 235 15.67 -19.63 27.90
C ILE A 235 16.08 -20.67 28.97
N GLN A 236 15.44 -20.64 30.14
CA GLN A 236 15.73 -21.55 31.26
C GLN A 236 15.04 -22.92 31.18
N GLU A 237 14.24 -23.20 30.13
CA GLU A 237 13.52 -24.48 29.99
C GLU A 237 14.50 -25.64 29.71
N ARG A 238 14.71 -26.52 30.70
CA ARG A 238 15.64 -27.67 30.62
C ARG A 238 15.26 -28.67 29.53
N LEU A 239 16.22 -29.02 28.67
CA LEU A 239 16.06 -30.09 27.68
C LEU A 239 15.74 -31.43 28.37
N PRO A 240 14.88 -32.29 27.78
CA PRO A 240 14.60 -33.62 28.31
C PRO A 240 15.87 -34.48 28.31
N ASP A 241 15.96 -35.43 29.25
CA ASP A 241 17.05 -36.39 29.32
C ASP A 241 16.94 -37.39 28.15
N LEU A 242 17.90 -37.32 27.23
CA LEU A 242 17.86 -38.03 25.95
C LEU A 242 18.97 -39.07 25.90
N SER A 243 18.64 -40.32 26.22
CA SER A 243 19.55 -41.46 26.05
C SER A 243 19.43 -42.06 24.65
N ILE A 244 20.57 -42.25 23.98
CA ILE A 244 20.65 -42.92 22.68
C ILE A 244 20.85 -44.43 22.94
N PRO A 245 20.27 -45.34 22.14
CA PRO A 245 20.60 -46.77 22.20
C PRO A 245 21.98 -47.03 21.54
N GLU A 246 23.05 -46.53 22.16
CA GLU A 246 24.44 -46.54 21.68
C GLU A 246 24.97 -47.96 21.43
N ALA A 247 24.64 -48.88 22.35
CA ALA A 247 25.00 -50.28 22.26
C ALA A 247 24.41 -50.96 21.01
N SER A 248 23.32 -50.45 20.44
CA SER A 248 22.68 -51.01 19.25
C SER A 248 23.42 -50.62 17.97
N LEU A 249 23.84 -49.35 17.84
CA LEU A 249 24.55 -48.84 16.66
C LEU A 249 25.94 -49.46 16.49
N ALA A 250 26.71 -49.54 17.58
CA ALA A 250 28.03 -50.18 17.56
C ALA A 250 27.92 -51.67 17.21
N LYS A 251 26.98 -52.41 17.82
CA LYS A 251 26.71 -53.82 17.49
C LYS A 251 26.30 -54.01 16.04
N GLU A 252 25.51 -53.10 15.48
CA GLU A 252 25.09 -53.15 14.09
C GLU A 252 26.24 -52.84 13.10
N LEU A 253 27.16 -51.93 13.43
CA LEU A 253 28.36 -51.66 12.62
C LEU A 253 29.30 -52.85 12.61
N VAL A 254 29.61 -53.41 13.79
CA VAL A 254 30.43 -54.63 13.94
C VAL A 254 29.81 -55.78 13.14
N ARG A 255 28.51 -56.01 13.28
CA ARG A 255 27.80 -57.05 12.52
C ARG A 255 27.81 -56.83 11.01
N ASP A 256 27.71 -55.58 10.54
CA ASP A 256 27.78 -55.28 9.10
C ASP A 256 29.22 -55.39 8.55
N LEU A 257 30.25 -55.03 9.34
CA LEU A 257 31.67 -55.26 9.03
C LEU A 257 31.99 -56.76 8.94
N GLU A 258 31.48 -57.55 9.88
CA GLU A 258 31.56 -59.02 9.88
C GLU A 258 30.91 -59.63 8.64
N ARG A 259 29.91 -58.99 8.02
CA ARG A 259 29.20 -59.52 6.85
C ARG A 259 29.71 -58.95 5.53
N ALA A 260 30.50 -57.89 5.56
CA ALA A 260 30.94 -57.18 4.37
C ALA A 260 31.84 -58.04 3.46
N GLY A 261 31.80 -57.79 2.15
CA GLY A 261 32.51 -58.63 1.17
C GLY A 261 31.90 -60.02 0.95
N THR A 262 30.74 -60.32 1.54
CA THR A 262 29.99 -61.58 1.33
C THR A 262 28.60 -61.33 0.74
N PHE A 263 27.96 -62.41 0.29
CA PHE A 263 26.57 -62.33 -0.18
C PHE A 263 25.55 -62.03 0.94
N LEU A 264 25.95 -62.14 2.22
CA LEU A 264 25.12 -61.89 3.39
C LEU A 264 24.91 -60.39 3.66
N LEU A 265 25.83 -59.54 3.21
CA LEU A 265 25.64 -58.09 3.30
C LEU A 265 24.45 -57.67 2.43
N ARG A 266 23.42 -57.07 3.05
CA ARG A 266 22.17 -56.67 2.37
C ARG A 266 22.48 -55.78 1.17
N ARG A 267 21.74 -55.97 0.06
CA ARG A 267 21.93 -55.23 -1.22
C ARG A 267 21.94 -53.70 -1.04
N ARG A 268 21.19 -53.18 -0.07
CA ARG A 268 21.11 -51.74 0.28
C ARG A 268 22.37 -51.18 0.95
N HIS A 269 23.24 -52.02 1.49
CA HIS A 269 24.54 -51.65 2.08
C HIS A 269 25.69 -51.77 1.06
N ARG A 270 25.42 -52.32 -0.15
CA ARG A 270 26.40 -52.43 -1.26
C ARG A 270 26.39 -51.25 -2.23
N ARG A 271 25.47 -50.29 -2.01
CA ARG A 271 25.38 -49.04 -2.75
C ARG A 271 25.00 -47.98 -1.74
N LEU A 272 25.74 -46.87 -1.68
CA LEU A 272 25.28 -45.69 -0.95
C LEU A 272 23.93 -45.27 -1.57
N PRO A 273 22.87 -45.05 -0.76
CA PRO A 273 21.60 -44.60 -1.31
C PRO A 273 21.83 -43.29 -2.08
N ARG A 274 21.45 -43.22 -3.37
CA ARG A 274 21.37 -41.94 -4.12
C ARG A 274 20.51 -40.87 -3.42
N LYS A 275 19.76 -41.26 -2.38
CA LYS A 275 19.00 -40.38 -1.47
C LYS A 275 19.86 -39.74 -0.37
N LYS A 276 21.18 -39.59 -0.55
CA LYS A 276 22.11 -38.83 0.33
C LYS A 276 21.50 -37.52 0.84
N ARG A 277 20.75 -36.81 -0.01
CA ARG A 277 20.24 -35.46 0.29
C ARG A 277 19.06 -35.38 1.27
N ARG A 278 18.24 -36.43 1.47
CA ARG A 278 16.91 -36.24 2.09
C ARG A 278 16.92 -35.89 3.58
N TYR A 279 17.89 -36.38 4.35
CA TYR A 279 17.98 -36.05 5.78
C TYR A 279 18.72 -34.74 5.94
N HIS A 280 19.94 -34.59 5.43
CA HIS A 280 20.70 -33.34 5.51
C HIS A 280 19.92 -32.12 5.00
N SER A 281 19.30 -32.19 3.82
CA SER A 281 18.49 -31.08 3.27
C SER A 281 17.22 -30.79 4.08
N ARG A 282 16.77 -31.76 4.89
CA ARG A 282 15.63 -31.56 5.79
C ARG A 282 16.09 -30.89 7.09
N TRP A 283 17.31 -31.16 7.54
CA TRP A 283 17.91 -30.50 8.70
C TRP A 283 18.22 -29.04 8.40
N GLU A 284 18.96 -28.75 7.32
CA GLU A 284 19.26 -27.38 6.85
C GLU A 284 17.99 -26.55 6.68
N ARG A 285 16.93 -27.17 6.15
CA ARG A 285 15.64 -26.49 5.99
C ARG A 285 14.98 -26.13 7.31
N ILE A 286 15.01 -27.04 8.29
CA ILE A 286 14.39 -26.78 9.59
C ILE A 286 15.23 -25.77 10.39
N GLU A 287 16.55 -25.86 10.33
CA GLU A 287 17.46 -24.89 10.94
C GLU A 287 17.26 -23.48 10.35
N SER A 288 17.27 -23.38 9.02
CA SER A 288 16.98 -22.13 8.31
C SER A 288 15.59 -21.58 8.67
N ALA A 289 14.58 -22.44 8.78
CA ALA A 289 13.24 -22.03 9.19
C ALA A 289 13.21 -21.47 10.62
N TRP A 290 13.97 -22.05 11.56
CA TRP A 290 14.06 -21.54 12.93
C TRP A 290 14.80 -20.21 13.00
N GLN A 291 15.93 -20.07 12.32
CA GLN A 291 16.65 -18.79 12.22
C GLN A 291 15.77 -17.69 11.62
N GLN A 292 14.98 -18.04 10.60
CA GLN A 292 14.04 -17.12 9.97
C GLN A 292 12.90 -16.75 10.93
N TRP A 293 12.36 -17.70 11.69
CA TRP A 293 11.33 -17.44 12.70
C TRP A 293 11.83 -16.48 13.79
N PHE A 294 13.05 -16.67 14.32
CA PHE A 294 13.60 -15.78 15.35
C PHE A 294 13.76 -14.33 14.86
N ARG A 295 14.26 -14.14 13.64
CA ARG A 295 14.33 -12.79 13.02
C ARG A 295 12.94 -12.17 12.90
N GLN A 296 11.94 -12.96 12.51
CA GLN A 296 10.57 -12.48 12.36
C GLN A 296 9.87 -12.17 13.70
N ALA A 297 10.23 -12.88 14.77
CA ALA A 297 9.76 -12.57 16.12
C ALA A 297 10.37 -11.25 16.63
N ALA A 298 11.66 -11.02 16.35
CA ALA A 298 12.33 -9.76 16.64
C ALA A 298 11.72 -8.58 15.85
N ASP A 299 11.45 -8.76 14.55
CA ASP A 299 10.77 -7.76 13.71
C ASP A 299 9.37 -7.41 14.24
N ARG A 300 8.67 -8.36 14.86
CA ARG A 300 7.36 -8.12 15.48
C ARG A 300 7.47 -7.32 16.78
N ALA A 301 8.50 -7.58 17.59
CA ALA A 301 8.76 -6.76 18.75
C ALA A 301 9.16 -5.33 18.35
N ALA A 302 10.00 -5.18 17.33
CA ALA A 302 10.39 -3.89 16.77
C ALA A 302 9.20 -3.11 16.19
N LEU A 303 8.26 -3.80 15.53
CA LEU A 303 7.00 -3.18 15.06
C LEU A 303 6.16 -2.63 16.22
N LEU A 304 5.99 -3.40 17.31
CA LEU A 304 5.21 -2.95 18.46
C LEU A 304 5.88 -1.75 19.15
N ALA A 305 7.21 -1.79 19.30
CA ALA A 305 7.96 -0.66 19.83
C ALA A 305 7.81 0.60 18.96
N ALA A 306 7.91 0.46 17.64
CA ALA A 306 7.72 1.56 16.69
C ALA A 306 6.32 2.20 16.79
N LEU A 307 5.27 1.40 16.97
CA LEU A 307 3.90 1.92 17.13
C LEU A 307 3.73 2.70 18.43
N VAL A 308 4.34 2.22 19.52
CA VAL A 308 4.33 2.96 20.80
C VAL A 308 5.13 4.26 20.67
N GLN A 309 6.30 4.22 20.04
CA GLN A 309 7.14 5.39 19.83
C GLN A 309 6.41 6.49 19.04
N VAL A 310 5.77 6.14 17.92
CA VAL A 310 4.96 7.08 17.14
C VAL A 310 3.84 7.67 17.99
N THR A 311 3.11 6.85 18.74
CA THR A 311 1.99 7.33 19.57
C THR A 311 2.43 8.28 20.68
N CYS A 312 3.53 7.96 21.36
CA CYS A 312 4.11 8.83 22.38
C CYS A 312 4.54 10.16 21.77
N GLN A 313 5.17 10.13 20.59
CA GLN A 313 5.60 11.33 19.89
C GLN A 313 4.40 12.20 19.47
N LEU A 314 3.34 11.58 18.94
CA LEU A 314 2.10 12.28 18.58
C LEU A 314 1.48 13.00 19.78
N ARG A 315 1.36 12.33 20.93
CA ARG A 315 0.84 12.95 22.18
C ARG A 315 1.76 14.06 22.69
N ALA A 316 3.07 13.84 22.70
CA ALA A 316 4.02 14.85 23.16
C ALA A 316 3.97 16.12 22.31
N GLN A 317 3.83 15.98 20.98
CA GLN A 317 3.69 17.14 20.10
C GLN A 317 2.31 17.82 20.24
N GLN A 318 1.23 17.06 20.49
CA GLN A 318 -0.08 17.61 20.80
C GLN A 318 -0.04 18.50 22.06
N ASP A 319 0.51 17.97 23.15
CA ASP A 319 0.64 18.70 24.42
C ASP A 319 1.52 19.94 24.26
N ARG A 320 2.65 19.81 23.55
CA ARG A 320 3.56 20.93 23.29
C ARG A 320 2.91 22.05 22.50
N LEU A 321 2.13 21.71 21.47
CA LEU A 321 1.41 22.71 20.68
C LEU A 321 0.31 23.38 21.51
N ALA A 322 -0.43 22.60 22.31
CA ALA A 322 -1.45 23.12 23.21
C ALA A 322 -0.86 24.09 24.24
N ASP A 323 0.26 23.72 24.88
CA ASP A 323 0.98 24.56 25.84
C ASP A 323 1.51 25.84 25.18
N ARG A 324 2.08 25.74 23.97
CA ARG A 324 2.59 26.90 23.22
C ARG A 324 1.46 27.88 22.86
N LEU A 325 0.30 27.37 22.45
CA LEU A 325 -0.87 28.20 22.16
C LEU A 325 -1.49 28.80 23.41
N GLU A 326 -1.55 28.06 24.51
CA GLU A 326 -2.01 28.58 25.80
C GLU A 326 -1.09 29.70 26.31
N GLN A 327 0.22 29.53 26.21
CA GLN A 327 1.19 30.57 26.55
C GLN A 327 1.09 31.78 25.61
N ALA A 328 0.89 31.58 24.31
CA ALA A 328 0.81 32.67 23.34
C ALA A 328 -0.50 33.46 23.43
N VAL A 329 -1.63 32.81 23.76
CA VAL A 329 -2.97 33.43 23.73
C VAL A 329 -3.44 33.85 25.12
N ARG A 330 -3.31 32.97 26.13
CA ARG A 330 -3.97 33.14 27.44
C ARG A 330 -3.17 34.06 28.36
N MET A 331 -1.84 33.91 28.40
CA MET A 331 -0.99 34.64 29.35
C MET A 331 -0.91 36.15 29.09
N PRO A 332 -0.64 36.64 27.86
CA PRO A 332 -0.65 38.07 27.56
C PRO A 332 -2.02 38.70 27.82
N ARG A 333 -3.08 37.98 27.45
CA ARG A 333 -4.45 38.46 27.57
C ARG A 333 -4.94 38.51 29.01
N ALA A 334 -4.70 37.49 29.82
CA ALA A 334 -5.09 37.49 31.23
C ALA A 334 -4.47 38.69 31.94
N ARG A 335 -3.21 39.01 31.63
CA ARG A 335 -2.53 40.20 32.14
C ARG A 335 -3.20 41.51 31.69
N VAL A 336 -3.58 41.62 30.42
CA VAL A 336 -4.27 42.81 29.88
C VAL A 336 -5.68 42.96 30.46
N VAL A 337 -6.47 41.88 30.52
CA VAL A 337 -7.82 41.89 31.08
C VAL A 337 -7.80 42.28 32.57
N GLU A 338 -6.83 41.77 33.33
CA GLU A 338 -6.65 42.12 34.75
C GLU A 338 -6.28 43.60 34.93
N GLN A 339 -5.43 44.15 34.05
CA GLN A 339 -5.10 45.58 34.05
C GLN A 339 -6.34 46.44 33.77
N PHE A 340 -7.19 46.03 32.84
CA PHE A 340 -8.45 46.70 32.52
C PHE A 340 -9.45 46.63 33.66
N ARG A 341 -9.65 45.45 34.27
CA ARG A 341 -10.50 45.29 35.46
C ARG A 341 -10.02 46.18 36.60
N SER A 342 -8.73 46.12 36.92
CA SER A 342 -8.15 46.98 37.96
C SER A 342 -8.28 48.47 37.64
N TYR A 343 -8.24 48.88 36.37
CA TYR A 343 -8.52 50.26 35.97
C TYR A 343 -10.00 50.62 36.21
N PHE A 344 -10.93 49.81 35.73
CA PHE A 344 -12.36 50.04 35.90
C PHE A 344 -12.78 50.06 37.37
N ASP A 345 -12.31 49.12 38.18
CA ASP A 345 -12.61 49.06 39.62
C ASP A 345 -12.10 50.32 40.33
N ARG A 346 -10.88 50.77 40.03
CA ARG A 346 -10.31 51.99 40.62
C ARG A 346 -11.07 53.26 40.21
N VAL A 347 -11.45 53.38 38.94
CA VAL A 347 -12.22 54.53 38.45
C VAL A 347 -13.63 54.52 39.04
N GLN A 348 -14.26 53.35 39.09
CA GLN A 348 -15.59 53.15 39.64
C GLN A 348 -15.64 53.45 41.15
N GLU A 349 -14.68 52.94 41.93
CA GLU A 349 -14.61 53.17 43.38
C GLU A 349 -14.38 54.64 43.69
N ARG A 350 -13.47 55.31 42.97
CA ARG A 350 -13.20 56.75 43.15
C ARG A 350 -14.39 57.62 42.75
N LEU A 351 -15.05 57.31 41.64
CA LEU A 351 -16.24 58.05 41.22
C LEU A 351 -17.41 57.82 42.17
N ALA A 352 -17.62 56.58 42.64
CA ALA A 352 -18.66 56.27 43.61
C ALA A 352 -18.41 56.96 44.96
N GLN A 353 -17.16 57.02 45.43
CA GLN A 353 -16.78 57.77 46.64
C GLN A 353 -17.01 59.28 46.47
N ALA A 354 -16.56 59.86 45.34
CA ALA A 354 -16.76 61.27 45.04
C ALA A 354 -18.25 61.65 44.94
N LEU A 355 -19.09 60.77 44.40
CA LEU A 355 -20.54 60.96 44.33
C LEU A 355 -21.25 60.72 45.67
N ALA A 356 -20.66 59.92 46.58
CA ALA A 356 -21.21 59.61 47.90
C ALA A 356 -20.86 60.66 48.98
N GLU A 357 -19.75 61.38 48.86
CA GLU A 357 -19.25 62.37 49.85
C GLU A 357 -20.08 63.68 49.95
N GLU A 358 -21.28 63.74 49.36
CA GLU A 358 -22.25 64.86 49.49
C GLU A 358 -21.64 66.26 49.29
N THR A 359 -20.61 66.37 48.44
CA THR A 359 -19.96 67.63 48.12
C THR A 359 -20.51 68.15 46.81
N ASP A 360 -21.32 69.22 46.86
CA ASP A 360 -21.70 70.09 45.73
C ASP A 360 -20.46 70.84 45.15
N ASP A 361 -19.27 70.22 45.15
CA ASP A 361 -18.02 70.78 44.67
C ASP A 361 -17.69 70.20 43.27
N PRO A 362 -18.16 70.86 42.19
CA PRO A 362 -17.96 70.39 40.81
C PRO A 362 -16.49 70.35 40.40
N GLU A 363 -15.61 71.12 41.06
CA GLU A 363 -14.17 71.12 40.74
C GLU A 363 -13.48 69.82 41.21
N ARG A 364 -13.90 69.26 42.35
CA ARG A 364 -13.35 67.98 42.85
C ARG A 364 -13.79 66.79 41.99
N LEU A 365 -15.05 66.78 41.54
CA LEU A 365 -15.57 65.79 40.57
C LEU A 365 -14.87 65.89 39.21
N ARG A 366 -14.64 67.12 38.72
CA ARG A 366 -13.88 67.39 37.50
C ARG A 366 -12.45 66.87 37.60
N GLN A 367 -11.77 67.08 38.73
CA GLN A 367 -10.42 66.56 38.95
C GLN A 367 -10.38 65.03 38.86
N HIS A 368 -11.31 64.32 39.50
CA HIS A 368 -11.38 62.87 39.46
C HIS A 368 -11.64 62.31 38.05
N LEU A 369 -12.49 62.96 37.25
CA LEU A 369 -12.74 62.56 35.85
C LEU A 369 -11.51 62.82 34.95
N GLN A 370 -10.78 63.93 35.15
CA GLN A 370 -9.54 64.22 34.41
C GLN A 370 -8.40 63.24 34.75
N GLU A 371 -8.28 62.83 36.01
CA GLU A 371 -7.37 61.76 36.43
C GLU A 371 -7.73 60.42 35.77
N ALA A 372 -9.02 60.09 35.67
CA ALA A 372 -9.49 58.87 35.00
C ALA A 372 -9.16 58.85 33.49
N LEU A 373 -9.32 59.99 32.79
CA LEU A 373 -8.93 60.16 31.39
C LEU A 373 -7.41 60.05 31.18
N THR A 374 -6.61 60.59 32.11
CA THR A 374 -5.15 60.48 32.04
C THR A 374 -4.69 59.03 32.24
N ALA A 375 -5.33 58.31 33.18
CA ALA A 375 -5.08 56.90 33.41
C ALA A 375 -5.51 56.01 32.22
N ARG A 376 -6.57 56.40 31.48
CA ARG A 376 -6.98 55.75 30.23
C ARG A 376 -5.87 55.80 29.18
N GLU A 377 -5.28 56.97 28.98
CA GLU A 377 -4.24 57.17 27.95
C GLU A 377 -2.97 56.36 28.27
N SER A 378 -2.62 56.25 29.56
CA SER A 378 -1.54 55.36 30.01
C SER A 378 -1.84 53.89 29.70
N LEU A 379 -3.07 53.43 29.93
CA LEU A 379 -3.51 52.06 29.61
C LEU A 379 -3.50 51.81 28.09
N ARG A 380 -3.93 52.80 27.29
CA ARG A 380 -3.88 52.76 25.82
C ARG A 380 -2.45 52.60 25.31
N GLN A 381 -1.50 53.37 25.84
CA GLN A 381 -0.08 53.25 25.46
C GLN A 381 0.50 51.89 25.85
N GLN A 382 0.12 51.34 27.00
CA GLN A 382 0.57 50.01 27.43
C GLN A 382 0.04 48.88 26.53
N LEU A 383 -1.15 49.01 25.96
CA LEU A 383 -1.69 48.06 24.97
C LEU A 383 -0.88 48.05 23.68
N TYR A 384 -0.53 49.22 23.14
CA TYR A 384 0.25 49.32 21.91
C TYR A 384 1.70 48.85 22.06
N GLN A 385 2.22 48.80 23.29
CA GLN A 385 3.57 48.34 23.60
C GLN A 385 3.69 46.82 23.82
N GLN A 386 2.59 46.04 23.73
CA GLN A 386 2.64 44.59 23.96
C GLN A 386 3.35 43.84 22.79
N PRO A 387 4.51 43.21 23.01
CA PRO A 387 5.28 42.51 21.98
C PRO A 387 4.62 41.20 21.49
N ASP A 388 3.63 40.69 22.23
CA ASP A 388 3.12 39.32 22.09
C ASP A 388 2.27 39.09 20.83
N LEU A 389 1.69 40.14 20.24
CA LEU A 389 0.89 40.05 19.00
C LEU A 389 1.68 39.53 17.79
N ARG A 390 2.98 39.87 17.70
CA ARG A 390 3.84 39.40 16.60
C ARG A 390 4.17 37.91 16.74
N GLN A 391 4.44 37.45 17.96
CA GLN A 391 4.68 36.03 18.22
C GLN A 391 3.42 35.18 17.94
N LEU A 392 2.25 35.70 18.31
CA LEU A 392 0.94 35.12 18.03
C LEU A 392 0.67 34.97 16.51
N SER A 393 0.99 35.99 15.70
CA SER A 393 0.85 35.90 14.23
C SER A 393 1.73 34.79 13.65
N THR A 394 2.96 34.66 14.15
CA THR A 394 3.92 33.66 13.64
C THR A 394 3.47 32.23 13.92
N VAL A 395 2.89 31.98 15.11
CA VAL A 395 2.37 30.65 15.50
C VAL A 395 1.10 30.29 14.73
N LEU A 396 0.25 31.27 14.41
CA LEU A 396 -1.02 31.05 13.69
C LEU A 396 -0.86 31.00 12.15
N GLU A 397 0.21 31.57 11.59
CA GLU A 397 0.49 31.55 10.15
C GLU A 397 0.91 30.17 9.62
N ALA A 398 1.55 29.35 10.45
CA ALA A 398 1.94 27.98 10.11
C ALA A 398 1.71 27.06 11.32
N PRO A 399 0.44 26.77 11.67
CA PRO A 399 0.12 26.02 12.87
C PRO A 399 0.76 24.63 12.83
N ALA A 400 1.34 24.20 13.95
CA ALA A 400 1.93 22.87 14.11
C ALA A 400 3.14 22.54 13.20
N ARG A 401 3.78 23.50 12.54
CA ARG A 401 4.88 23.22 11.59
C ARG A 401 6.09 22.54 12.24
N ASP A 402 6.51 23.02 13.41
CA ASP A 402 7.67 22.47 14.13
C ASP A 402 7.35 21.09 14.70
N GLU A 403 6.13 20.94 15.21
CA GLU A 403 5.56 19.71 15.72
C GLU A 403 5.46 18.65 14.61
N TRP A 404 5.02 19.05 13.43
CA TRP A 404 4.99 18.21 12.24
C TRP A 404 6.39 17.71 11.83
N ALA A 405 7.37 18.61 11.85
CA ALA A 405 8.75 18.25 11.55
C ALA A 405 9.31 17.24 12.56
N ALA A 406 8.97 17.39 13.84
CA ALA A 406 9.37 16.46 14.90
C ALA A 406 8.71 15.07 14.76
N VAL A 407 7.43 15.01 14.38
CA VAL A 407 6.74 13.73 14.07
C VAL A 407 7.39 13.07 12.84
N THR A 408 7.62 13.84 11.78
CA THR A 408 8.22 13.34 10.54
C THR A 408 9.63 12.79 10.77
N ALA A 409 10.44 13.46 11.61
CA ALA A 409 11.77 12.97 11.97
C ALA A 409 11.73 11.61 12.68
N THR A 410 10.78 11.40 13.61
CA THR A 410 10.56 10.11 14.27
C THR A 410 10.07 9.04 13.29
N VAL A 411 9.24 9.39 12.32
CA VAL A 411 8.79 8.45 11.27
C VAL A 411 9.95 8.04 10.36
N GLN A 412 10.90 8.94 10.10
CA GLN A 412 12.09 8.64 9.29
C GLN A 412 13.04 7.63 9.96
N THR A 413 13.08 7.58 11.30
CA THR A 413 13.87 6.59 12.04
C THR A 413 13.24 5.20 12.07
N LEU A 414 11.99 5.04 11.61
CA LEU A 414 11.32 3.74 11.57
C LEU A 414 11.94 2.81 10.50
N PRO A 415 11.93 1.49 10.75
CA PRO A 415 12.39 0.51 9.76
C PRO A 415 11.54 0.59 8.48
N GLU A 416 12.19 0.44 7.32
CA GLU A 416 11.49 0.48 6.02
C GLU A 416 10.43 -0.62 5.92
N GLN A 417 10.77 -1.82 6.41
CA GLN A 417 9.95 -3.02 6.30
C GLN A 417 10.15 -3.89 7.55
N CYS A 418 9.06 -4.47 8.06
CA CYS A 418 9.09 -5.50 9.10
C CYS A 418 8.61 -6.83 8.52
N VAL A 419 9.32 -7.92 8.77
CA VAL A 419 8.91 -9.26 8.31
C VAL A 419 8.33 -10.04 9.49
N LEU A 420 7.01 -10.19 9.54
CA LEU A 420 6.31 -10.84 10.64
C LEU A 420 6.03 -12.32 10.38
N HIS A 421 6.13 -13.13 11.41
CA HIS A 421 5.57 -14.48 11.41
C HIS A 421 4.12 -14.43 11.94
N PRO A 422 3.14 -15.07 11.27
CA PRO A 422 1.76 -15.07 11.76
C PRO A 422 1.63 -15.88 13.06
N ALA A 423 1.17 -15.24 14.12
CA ALA A 423 0.81 -15.91 15.38
C ALA A 423 -0.25 -16.99 15.13
N GLY A 424 -0.04 -18.19 15.66
CA GLY A 424 -0.98 -19.30 15.58
C GLY A 424 -0.80 -20.31 16.71
N ARG A 425 -1.89 -20.98 17.11
CA ARG A 425 -1.90 -21.97 18.22
C ARG A 425 -0.96 -23.17 18.05
N THR A 426 -0.44 -23.39 16.85
CA THR A 426 0.54 -24.46 16.56
C THR A 426 1.69 -23.85 15.78
N LEU A 427 2.85 -23.76 16.43
CA LEU A 427 4.06 -23.20 15.85
C LEU A 427 4.62 -24.09 14.76
N ARG A 428 4.80 -23.51 13.57
CA ARG A 428 5.56 -24.09 12.48
C ARG A 428 6.53 -23.01 11.97
N PRO A 429 7.84 -23.14 12.24
CA PRO A 429 8.83 -22.16 11.79
C PRO A 429 8.91 -22.06 10.25
N GLU A 430 8.46 -23.10 9.53
CA GLU A 430 8.30 -23.10 8.06
C GLU A 430 7.06 -22.29 7.59
N GLY A 431 6.46 -21.49 8.47
CA GLY A 431 5.28 -20.67 8.18
C GLY A 431 5.58 -19.51 7.21
N PRO A 432 4.58 -19.02 6.48
CA PRO A 432 4.80 -17.95 5.53
C PRO A 432 4.99 -16.60 6.23
N ALA A 433 6.10 -15.94 5.92
CA ALA A 433 6.42 -14.59 6.36
C ALA A 433 5.47 -13.52 5.78
N LEU A 434 5.23 -12.45 6.52
CA LEU A 434 4.44 -11.28 6.15
C LEU A 434 5.34 -10.04 6.16
N THR A 435 5.63 -9.46 5.00
CA THR A 435 6.36 -8.18 4.94
C THR A 435 5.39 -7.01 5.04
N ILE A 436 5.62 -6.07 5.95
CA ILE A 436 4.86 -4.83 6.12
C ILE A 436 5.81 -3.64 5.84
N PRO A 437 5.51 -2.77 4.86
CA PRO A 437 6.31 -1.56 4.60
C PRO A 437 5.96 -0.46 5.62
N LEU A 438 6.42 -0.61 6.86
CA LEU A 438 5.98 0.19 8.01
C LEU A 438 6.14 1.70 7.78
N ARG A 439 7.34 2.15 7.40
CA ARG A 439 7.60 3.59 7.19
C ARG A 439 6.72 4.20 6.10
N ALA A 440 6.53 3.49 4.98
CA ALA A 440 5.69 3.98 3.89
C ALA A 440 4.21 4.07 4.32
N LEU A 441 3.74 3.08 5.08
CA LEU A 441 2.35 3.03 5.56
C LEU A 441 2.08 4.16 6.57
N VAL A 442 3.03 4.45 7.46
CA VAL A 442 2.91 5.58 8.39
C VAL A 442 2.96 6.92 7.65
N LEU A 443 3.88 7.10 6.69
CA LEU A 443 3.96 8.34 5.90
C LEU A 443 2.71 8.59 5.04
N GLU A 444 2.17 7.56 4.39
CA GLU A 444 0.97 7.68 3.54
C GLU A 444 -0.27 8.16 4.33
N HIS A 445 -0.35 7.86 5.62
CA HIS A 445 -1.52 8.27 6.44
C HIS A 445 -1.33 9.60 7.14
N LEU A 446 -0.07 10.02 7.26
CA LEU A 446 0.32 11.34 7.73
C LEU A 446 0.24 12.38 6.58
N GLU A 447 -0.15 12.00 5.37
CA GLU A 447 -0.42 12.95 4.29
C GLU A 447 -1.94 13.21 4.14
N PRO A 448 -2.40 14.48 4.12
CA PRO A 448 -1.61 15.72 4.08
C PRO A 448 -1.16 16.21 5.48
N PRO A 449 -0.16 17.13 5.56
CA PRO A 449 0.47 17.51 6.82
C PRO A 449 -0.47 18.34 7.73
N TRP A 450 -0.31 18.22 9.04
CA TRP A 450 -1.13 18.91 10.05
C TRP A 450 -1.39 20.41 9.82
N PRO A 451 -0.41 21.22 9.34
CA PRO A 451 -0.66 22.63 9.06
C PRO A 451 -1.81 22.89 8.07
N GLU A 452 -2.03 21.98 7.11
CA GLU A 452 -3.11 22.09 6.12
C GLU A 452 -4.47 21.78 6.75
N HIS A 453 -4.57 20.73 7.57
CA HIS A 453 -5.80 20.37 8.28
C HIS A 453 -6.21 21.41 9.33
N LEU A 454 -5.23 22.04 9.99
CA LEU A 454 -5.46 23.01 11.06
C LEU A 454 -5.66 24.43 10.56
N GLU A 455 -5.57 24.70 9.25
CA GLU A 455 -5.68 26.04 8.67
C GLU A 455 -7.02 26.71 9.02
N ALA A 456 -8.13 25.97 8.89
CA ALA A 456 -9.46 26.49 9.19
C ALA A 456 -9.66 26.80 10.69
N ALA A 457 -9.15 25.94 11.57
CA ALA A 457 -9.21 26.16 13.02
C ALA A 457 -8.30 27.32 13.45
N SER A 458 -7.11 27.43 12.86
CA SER A 458 -6.17 28.54 13.07
C SER A 458 -6.77 29.87 12.63
N LEU A 459 -7.44 29.91 11.48
CA LEU A 459 -8.10 31.12 10.99
C LEU A 459 -9.20 31.61 11.95
N ARG A 460 -10.01 30.70 12.49
CA ARG A 460 -11.04 31.05 13.49
C ARG A 460 -10.41 31.60 14.77
N LEU A 461 -9.36 30.97 15.28
CA LEU A 461 -8.63 31.45 16.44
C LEU A 461 -8.01 32.83 16.18
N ARG A 462 -7.43 33.04 15.00
CA ARG A 462 -6.88 34.35 14.57
C ARG A 462 -7.96 35.43 14.53
N GLN A 463 -9.13 35.12 13.98
CA GLN A 463 -10.27 36.05 13.94
C GLN A 463 -10.75 36.40 15.35
N ALA A 464 -10.86 35.41 16.25
CA ALA A 464 -11.24 35.64 17.63
C ALA A 464 -10.22 36.49 18.39
N VAL A 465 -8.92 36.27 18.17
CA VAL A 465 -7.85 37.12 18.73
C VAL A 465 -8.00 38.56 18.23
N LEU A 466 -8.11 38.77 16.92
CA LEU A 466 -8.26 40.12 16.34
C LEU A 466 -9.53 40.83 16.83
N LYS A 467 -10.66 40.11 16.89
CA LYS A 467 -11.92 40.62 17.43
C LYS A 467 -11.79 41.00 18.90
N SER A 468 -11.09 40.18 19.70
CA SER A 468 -10.84 40.48 21.11
C SER A 468 -10.01 41.75 21.30
N TRP A 469 -9.03 42.01 20.42
CA TRP A 469 -8.23 43.22 20.47
C TRP A 469 -9.03 44.46 20.05
N SER A 470 -9.82 44.35 18.98
CA SER A 470 -10.72 45.42 18.55
C SER A 470 -11.73 45.77 19.65
N ALA A 471 -12.25 44.78 20.37
CA ALA A 471 -13.18 45.00 21.49
C ALA A 471 -12.51 45.73 22.66
N LEU A 472 -11.22 45.48 22.94
CA LEU A 472 -10.45 46.21 23.96
C LEU A 472 -10.29 47.70 23.60
N GLU A 473 -9.97 47.99 22.33
CA GLU A 473 -9.87 49.37 21.84
C GLU A 473 -11.23 50.09 21.87
N GLU A 474 -12.28 49.43 21.40
CA GLU A 474 -13.65 49.95 21.42
C GLU A 474 -14.10 50.28 22.86
N VAL A 475 -13.83 49.39 23.81
CA VAL A 475 -14.13 49.60 25.22
C VAL A 475 -13.40 50.83 25.78
N LEU A 476 -12.14 51.06 25.40
CA LEU A 476 -11.40 52.26 25.82
C LEU A 476 -11.98 53.55 25.22
N GLU A 477 -12.43 53.52 23.97
CA GLU A 477 -13.02 54.70 23.34
C GLU A 477 -14.41 55.01 23.92
N ILE A 478 -15.23 53.99 24.20
CA ILE A 478 -16.52 54.15 24.88
C ILE A 478 -16.34 54.78 26.26
N VAL A 479 -15.38 54.28 27.05
CA VAL A 479 -15.10 54.84 28.38
C VAL A 479 -14.56 56.27 28.28
N GLY A 480 -13.67 56.55 27.31
CA GLY A 480 -13.15 57.90 27.09
C GLY A 480 -14.25 58.92 26.74
N TYR A 481 -15.07 58.59 25.74
CA TYR A 481 -16.18 59.44 25.30
C TYR A 481 -17.17 59.74 26.43
N ASN A 482 -17.55 58.73 27.21
CA ASN A 482 -18.52 58.93 28.29
C ASN A 482 -17.96 59.74 29.47
N LEU A 483 -16.66 59.61 29.78
CA LEU A 483 -16.01 60.44 30.79
C LEU A 483 -15.85 61.90 30.31
N GLU A 484 -15.60 62.12 29.01
CA GLU A 484 -15.58 63.46 28.40
C GLU A 484 -16.97 64.11 28.39
N ALA A 485 -18.01 63.35 28.03
CA ALA A 485 -19.40 63.81 28.11
C ALA A 485 -19.82 64.17 29.54
N ALA A 486 -19.40 63.38 30.54
CA ALA A 486 -19.62 63.70 31.95
C ALA A 486 -18.91 64.99 32.38
N LEU A 487 -17.70 65.25 31.87
CA LEU A 487 -16.98 66.50 32.11
C LEU A 487 -17.67 67.73 31.49
N ASP A 488 -18.22 67.58 30.29
CA ASP A 488 -18.90 68.68 29.60
C ASP A 488 -20.26 69.02 30.26
N GLU A 489 -20.98 68.04 30.81
CA GLU A 489 -22.20 68.29 31.60
C GLU A 489 -21.90 69.07 32.89
N ILE A 490 -20.76 68.80 33.55
CA ILE A 490 -20.29 69.56 34.72
C ILE A 490 -19.95 71.01 34.33
N ARG A 491 -19.40 71.24 33.13
CA ARG A 491 -19.05 72.60 32.63
C ARG A 491 -20.25 73.43 32.21
N ALA A 492 -21.37 72.79 31.87
CA ALA A 492 -22.54 73.46 31.30
C ALA A 492 -23.45 74.17 32.33
N GLU A 493 -23.19 74.05 33.64
CA GLU A 493 -23.96 74.66 34.75
C GLU A 493 -25.49 74.70 34.52
N ALA A 494 -26.10 73.55 34.17
CA ALA A 494 -27.53 73.52 33.90
C ALA A 494 -28.36 73.66 35.20
N PRO A 495 -29.29 74.64 35.30
CA PRO A 495 -30.12 74.81 36.49
C PRO A 495 -31.26 73.77 36.51
N GLY A 496 -31.22 72.88 37.50
CA GLY A 496 -32.37 72.12 37.97
C GLY A 496 -32.38 70.61 37.66
N GLY A 497 -32.54 69.83 38.73
CA GLY A 497 -33.07 68.46 38.69
C GLY A 497 -32.12 67.38 38.18
N ASP A 498 -31.30 66.88 39.11
CA ASP A 498 -30.60 65.58 39.12
C ASP A 498 -29.36 65.39 38.22
N LEU A 499 -28.44 66.37 38.26
CA LEU A 499 -27.09 66.25 37.69
C LEU A 499 -26.38 64.96 38.16
N ARG A 500 -26.58 64.59 39.42
CA ARG A 500 -26.01 63.38 40.03
C ARG A 500 -26.48 62.10 39.32
N THR A 501 -27.78 61.92 39.12
CA THR A 501 -28.30 60.73 38.41
C THR A 501 -27.82 60.67 36.97
N ARG A 502 -27.66 61.81 36.27
CA ARG A 502 -27.10 61.83 34.91
C ARG A 502 -25.61 61.45 34.89
N LEU A 503 -24.83 61.92 35.86
CA LEU A 503 -23.40 61.56 36.00
C LEU A 503 -23.23 60.08 36.41
N GLU A 504 -24.11 59.56 37.27
CA GLU A 504 -24.18 58.13 37.60
C GLU A 504 -24.51 57.29 36.35
N GLU A 505 -25.50 57.69 35.54
CA GLU A 505 -25.85 56.99 34.30
C GLU A 505 -24.71 57.04 33.25
N LEU A 506 -24.10 58.21 33.03
CA LEU A 506 -23.07 58.41 32.01
C LEU A 506 -21.73 57.75 32.39
N ALA A 507 -21.27 57.88 33.64
CA ALA A 507 -19.94 57.39 34.04
C ALA A 507 -19.97 55.98 34.65
N LEU A 508 -20.84 55.72 35.64
CA LEU A 508 -20.93 54.41 36.30
C LEU A 508 -21.63 53.37 35.40
N GLY A 509 -22.71 53.77 34.72
CA GLY A 509 -23.41 52.91 33.76
C GLY A 509 -22.52 52.43 32.63
N SER A 510 -21.71 53.33 32.04
CA SER A 510 -20.81 53.00 30.93
C SER A 510 -19.64 52.09 31.33
N LEU A 511 -19.07 52.25 32.52
CA LEU A 511 -18.02 51.36 33.06
C LEU A 511 -18.52 49.93 33.26
N GLN A 512 -19.77 49.75 33.73
CA GLN A 512 -20.38 48.43 33.85
C GLN A 512 -20.63 47.78 32.48
N HIS A 513 -21.02 48.56 31.48
CA HIS A 513 -21.23 48.06 30.11
C HIS A 513 -19.89 47.67 29.46
N ALA A 514 -18.85 48.47 29.67
CA ALA A 514 -17.48 48.15 29.28
C ALA A 514 -16.96 46.85 29.92
N GLY A 515 -17.23 46.65 31.21
CA GLY A 515 -16.88 45.43 31.94
C GLY A 515 -17.55 44.17 31.36
N ARG A 516 -18.86 44.22 31.08
CA ARG A 516 -19.58 43.10 30.45
C ARG A 516 -19.05 42.79 29.05
N ARG A 517 -18.74 43.82 28.25
CA ARG A 517 -18.21 43.66 26.89
C ARG A 517 -16.83 42.99 26.89
N LEU A 518 -16.00 43.31 27.88
CA LEU A 518 -14.70 42.66 28.11
C LEU A 518 -14.86 41.18 28.44
N GLU A 519 -15.85 40.82 29.27
CA GLU A 519 -16.15 39.43 29.63
C GLU A 519 -16.69 38.61 28.46
N GLU A 520 -17.58 39.19 27.64
CA GLU A 520 -18.09 38.57 26.42
C GLU A 520 -16.96 38.25 25.44
N SER A 521 -16.10 39.23 25.16
CA SER A 521 -14.90 39.06 24.34
C SER A 521 -14.01 37.95 24.94
N THR A 522 -13.86 37.94 26.27
CA THR A 522 -13.09 36.92 26.99
C THR A 522 -13.55 35.51 26.68
N ARG A 523 -14.85 35.28 26.80
CA ARG A 523 -15.51 34.00 26.53
C ARG A 523 -15.38 33.56 25.08
N GLU A 524 -15.62 34.43 24.10
CA GLU A 524 -15.55 34.09 22.67
C GLU A 524 -14.18 33.55 22.25
N LEU A 525 -13.10 34.11 22.80
CA LEU A 525 -11.75 33.61 22.51
C LEU A 525 -11.44 32.29 23.23
N GLU A 526 -11.94 32.09 24.45
CA GLU A 526 -11.80 30.80 25.15
C GLU A 526 -12.51 29.69 24.39
N GLU A 527 -13.70 29.97 23.85
CA GLU A 527 -14.43 29.07 22.95
C GLU A 527 -13.63 28.77 21.67
N ALA A 528 -13.04 29.80 21.05
CA ALA A 528 -12.21 29.61 19.84
C ALA A 528 -10.93 28.79 20.12
N LEU A 529 -10.30 29.00 21.27
CA LEU A 529 -9.14 28.23 21.71
C LEU A 529 -9.51 26.77 22.01
N GLY A 530 -10.66 26.56 22.67
CA GLY A 530 -11.23 25.23 22.92
C GLY A 530 -11.50 24.49 21.60
N ALA A 531 -12.15 25.15 20.64
CA ALA A 531 -12.43 24.58 19.33
C ALA A 531 -11.15 24.21 18.54
N PHE A 532 -10.08 25.01 18.67
CA PHE A 532 -8.79 24.66 18.07
C PHE A 532 -8.19 23.40 18.70
N ARG A 533 -8.21 23.29 20.03
CA ARG A 533 -7.70 22.11 20.75
C ARG A 533 -8.47 20.84 20.37
N GLU A 534 -9.78 20.96 20.24
CA GLU A 534 -10.65 19.85 19.86
C GLU A 534 -10.40 19.41 18.41
N ALA A 535 -10.21 20.36 17.49
CA ALA A 535 -9.82 20.06 16.10
C ALA A 535 -8.48 19.33 16.03
N LEU A 536 -7.45 19.80 16.75
CA LEU A 536 -6.15 19.12 16.84
C LEU A 536 -6.28 17.70 17.39
N ALA A 537 -7.03 17.53 18.48
CA ALA A 537 -7.24 16.23 19.09
C ALA A 537 -8.03 15.27 18.18
N GLU A 538 -8.99 15.76 17.40
CA GLU A 538 -9.75 14.95 16.45
C GLU A 538 -8.88 14.50 15.26
N GLU A 539 -8.06 15.38 14.70
CA GLU A 539 -7.14 15.03 13.60
C GLU A 539 -6.16 13.94 14.00
N ILE A 540 -5.47 14.10 15.14
CA ILE A 540 -4.51 13.11 15.64
C ILE A 540 -5.21 11.77 15.93
N ARG A 541 -6.44 11.81 16.48
CA ARG A 541 -7.26 10.60 16.72
C ARG A 541 -7.68 9.92 15.42
N SER A 542 -8.07 10.70 14.41
CA SER A 542 -8.46 10.21 13.09
C SER A 542 -7.30 9.52 12.37
N ASP A 543 -6.13 10.16 12.35
CA ASP A 543 -4.90 9.64 11.76
C ASP A 543 -4.51 8.30 12.42
N TRP A 544 -4.54 8.27 13.75
CA TRP A 544 -4.22 7.08 14.51
C TRP A 544 -5.21 5.92 14.29
N ARG A 545 -6.52 6.20 14.34
CA ARG A 545 -7.55 5.17 14.08
C ARG A 545 -7.43 4.60 12.68
N THR A 546 -7.13 5.44 11.70
CA THR A 546 -6.96 5.03 10.30
C THR A 546 -5.70 4.17 10.13
N LEU A 547 -4.59 4.58 10.74
CA LEU A 547 -3.35 3.81 10.78
C LEU A 547 -3.55 2.43 11.43
N GLU A 548 -4.22 2.39 12.58
CA GLU A 548 -4.54 1.14 13.28
C GLU A 548 -5.41 0.23 12.42
N GLN A 549 -6.50 0.75 11.83
CA GLN A 549 -7.40 -0.03 10.97
C GLN A 549 -6.69 -0.57 9.72
N ARG A 550 -5.82 0.22 9.09
CA ARG A 550 -5.06 -0.23 7.91
C ARG A 550 -3.98 -1.24 8.26
N LEU A 551 -3.26 -1.06 9.38
CA LEU A 551 -2.33 -2.09 9.89
C LEU A 551 -3.07 -3.40 10.19
N GLN A 552 -4.25 -3.32 10.82
CA GLN A 552 -5.09 -4.48 11.07
C GLN A 552 -5.61 -5.12 9.78
N ALA A 553 -6.03 -4.32 8.80
CA ALA A 553 -6.49 -4.81 7.50
C ALA A 553 -5.36 -5.50 6.72
N GLU A 554 -4.15 -4.91 6.67
CA GLU A 554 -2.99 -5.51 6.02
C GLU A 554 -2.56 -6.82 6.71
N MET A 555 -2.55 -6.85 8.05
CA MET A 555 -2.28 -8.08 8.82
C MET A 555 -3.38 -9.14 8.62
N ALA A 556 -4.65 -8.76 8.60
CA ALA A 556 -5.79 -9.67 8.49
C ALA A 556 -5.97 -10.21 7.06
N GLN A 557 -5.91 -9.34 6.05
CA GLN A 557 -6.13 -9.70 4.65
C GLN A 557 -5.01 -10.62 4.16
N ARG A 558 -3.73 -10.30 4.42
CA ARG A 558 -2.61 -11.16 4.03
C ARG A 558 -2.53 -12.45 4.84
N ALA A 559 -2.95 -12.47 6.12
CA ALA A 559 -3.05 -13.70 6.92
C ALA A 559 -4.21 -14.61 6.48
N GLN A 560 -5.38 -14.06 6.11
CA GLN A 560 -6.54 -14.84 5.65
C GLN A 560 -6.30 -15.48 4.28
N TRP A 561 -5.77 -14.73 3.30
CA TRP A 561 -5.45 -15.26 1.97
C TRP A 561 -4.39 -16.36 2.01
N LYS A 562 -3.39 -16.24 2.90
CA LYS A 562 -2.36 -17.29 3.07
C LYS A 562 -2.85 -18.49 3.89
N ARG A 563 -3.70 -18.30 4.91
CA ARG A 563 -4.38 -19.41 5.62
C ARG A 563 -5.32 -20.18 4.69
N LEU A 564 -6.00 -19.50 3.76
CA LEU A 564 -6.80 -20.12 2.71
C LEU A 564 -5.93 -20.96 1.77
N ARG A 565 -4.78 -20.41 1.33
CA ARG A 565 -3.80 -21.13 0.50
C ARG A 565 -3.19 -22.35 1.20
N LEU A 566 -2.90 -22.24 2.51
CA LEU A 566 -2.40 -23.35 3.33
C LEU A 566 -3.48 -24.41 3.62
N ARG A 567 -4.75 -24.02 3.81
CA ARG A 567 -5.88 -24.95 3.89
C ARG A 567 -6.10 -25.67 2.57
N LEU A 568 -5.99 -24.97 1.44
CA LEU A 568 -6.06 -25.56 0.10
C LEU A 568 -4.89 -26.49 -0.18
N GLN A 569 -3.67 -26.17 0.28
CA GLN A 569 -2.49 -27.04 0.13
C GLN A 569 -2.54 -28.26 1.07
N HIS A 570 -3.03 -28.12 2.31
CA HIS A 570 -3.24 -29.25 3.22
C HIS A 570 -4.39 -30.15 2.76
N GLN A 571 -5.51 -29.55 2.31
CA GLN A 571 -6.61 -30.30 1.73
C GLN A 571 -6.16 -30.99 0.44
N ALA A 572 -5.41 -30.32 -0.45
CA ALA A 572 -4.85 -30.94 -1.65
C ALA A 572 -3.82 -32.03 -1.34
N GLY A 573 -2.98 -31.86 -0.32
CA GLY A 573 -1.99 -32.86 0.11
C GLY A 573 -2.63 -34.10 0.73
N GLN A 574 -3.66 -33.93 1.56
CA GLN A 574 -4.46 -35.03 2.09
C GLN A 574 -5.33 -35.68 1.00
N TRP A 575 -5.89 -34.89 0.08
CA TRP A 575 -6.62 -35.40 -1.09
C TRP A 575 -5.70 -36.19 -2.01
N LEU A 576 -4.48 -35.73 -2.29
CA LEU A 576 -3.51 -36.43 -3.13
C LEU A 576 -3.01 -37.70 -2.44
N TYR A 577 -2.81 -37.69 -1.12
CA TYR A 577 -2.41 -38.86 -0.35
C TYR A 577 -3.51 -39.94 -0.31
N LEU A 578 -4.78 -39.53 -0.12
CA LEU A 578 -5.94 -40.42 -0.15
C LEU A 578 -6.30 -40.88 -1.59
N ALA A 579 -6.18 -40.01 -2.58
CA ALA A 579 -6.40 -40.34 -4.00
C ALA A 579 -5.34 -41.30 -4.55
N HIS A 580 -4.10 -41.24 -4.04
CA HIS A 580 -3.05 -42.17 -4.44
C HIS A 580 -3.24 -43.59 -3.87
N GLN A 581 -3.97 -43.74 -2.75
CA GLN A 581 -4.20 -45.05 -2.13
C GLN A 581 -5.49 -45.78 -2.56
N GLN A 582 -6.52 -45.12 -3.12
CA GLN A 582 -7.81 -45.80 -3.38
C GLN A 582 -8.44 -45.61 -4.78
N GLY A 583 -7.84 -44.89 -5.73
CA GLY A 583 -8.65 -44.21 -6.74
C GLY A 583 -8.80 -44.72 -8.20
N LYS A 584 -8.23 -45.84 -8.66
CA LYS A 584 -8.27 -46.19 -10.12
C LYS A 584 -9.66 -46.59 -10.68
N ARG A 585 -10.67 -46.83 -9.85
CA ARG A 585 -12.00 -47.33 -10.30
C ARG A 585 -13.19 -46.39 -10.08
N GLN A 586 -13.06 -45.34 -9.26
CA GLN A 586 -14.19 -44.43 -8.95
C GLN A 586 -14.17 -43.09 -9.72
N TRP A 587 -13.12 -42.82 -10.49
CA TRP A 587 -12.95 -41.58 -11.28
C TRP A 587 -14.07 -41.33 -12.31
N LYS A 588 -14.72 -42.38 -12.81
CA LYS A 588 -15.85 -42.26 -13.76
C LYS A 588 -17.16 -41.82 -13.10
N ALA A 589 -17.34 -42.06 -11.79
CA ALA A 589 -18.55 -41.65 -11.05
C ALA A 589 -18.50 -40.17 -10.62
N LEU A 590 -17.30 -39.65 -10.36
CA LEU A 590 -17.07 -38.27 -9.91
C LEU A 590 -17.32 -37.21 -10.99
N GLN A 591 -17.19 -37.57 -12.28
CA GLN A 591 -17.57 -36.70 -13.41
C GLN A 591 -19.08 -36.44 -13.49
N ALA A 592 -19.92 -37.36 -12.99
CA ALA A 592 -21.37 -37.18 -12.98
C ALA A 592 -21.84 -36.31 -11.79
N ALA A 593 -21.11 -36.35 -10.66
CA ALA A 593 -21.46 -35.63 -9.43
C ALA A 593 -20.95 -34.17 -9.42
N SER A 594 -19.82 -33.87 -10.05
CA SER A 594 -19.25 -32.51 -10.11
C SER A 594 -20.18 -31.51 -10.82
N ARG A 595 -20.97 -31.98 -11.79
CA ARG A 595 -22.01 -31.18 -12.47
C ARG A 595 -23.17 -30.78 -11.56
N ARG A 596 -23.43 -31.51 -10.46
CA ARG A 596 -24.48 -31.18 -9.48
C ARG A 596 -23.99 -30.22 -8.40
N ILE A 597 -22.71 -30.30 -8.03
CA ILE A 597 -22.10 -29.45 -7.00
C ILE A 597 -21.82 -28.03 -7.55
N LEU A 598 -21.38 -27.91 -8.82
CA LEU A 598 -21.27 -26.60 -9.49
C LEU A 598 -22.62 -25.88 -9.65
N ARG A 599 -23.74 -26.60 -9.69
CA ARG A 599 -25.09 -26.00 -9.70
C ARG A 599 -25.48 -25.44 -8.33
N ARG A 600 -25.09 -26.09 -7.23
CA ARG A 600 -25.37 -25.65 -5.85
C ARG A 600 -24.45 -24.52 -5.37
N ALA A 601 -23.17 -24.53 -5.78
CA ALA A 601 -22.24 -23.44 -5.48
C ALA A 601 -22.66 -22.12 -6.15
N ARG A 602 -23.22 -22.19 -7.37
CA ARG A 602 -23.83 -21.04 -8.05
C ARG A 602 -25.11 -20.54 -7.36
N GLN A 603 -25.84 -21.39 -6.63
CA GLN A 603 -27.04 -20.97 -5.87
C GLN A 603 -26.68 -20.23 -4.57
N LEU A 604 -25.61 -20.63 -3.87
CA LEU A 604 -25.18 -19.98 -2.64
C LEU A 604 -24.54 -18.60 -2.88
N VAL A 605 -23.78 -18.44 -3.97
CA VAL A 605 -23.24 -17.13 -4.39
C VAL A 605 -24.38 -16.18 -4.79
N ARG A 606 -25.47 -16.69 -5.37
CA ARG A 606 -26.68 -15.92 -5.69
C ARG A 606 -27.45 -15.44 -4.45
N TRP A 607 -27.50 -16.23 -3.38
CA TRP A 607 -28.18 -15.84 -2.14
C TRP A 607 -27.45 -14.73 -1.37
N GLY A 608 -26.11 -14.75 -1.35
CA GLY A 608 -25.32 -13.66 -0.74
C GLY A 608 -25.40 -12.34 -1.52
N GLN A 609 -25.59 -12.43 -2.83
CA GLN A 609 -25.70 -11.28 -3.74
C GLN A 609 -27.07 -10.57 -3.67
N ALA A 610 -28.15 -11.31 -3.37
CA ALA A 610 -29.50 -10.78 -3.21
C ALA A 610 -29.70 -9.94 -1.93
N ALA A 611 -28.91 -10.17 -0.88
CA ALA A 611 -29.04 -9.49 0.42
C ALA A 611 -28.38 -8.09 0.47
N ILE A 612 -27.40 -7.84 -0.41
CA ILE A 612 -26.60 -6.59 -0.43
C ILE A 612 -26.94 -5.72 -1.66
N GLY A 613 -27.85 -6.17 -2.54
CA GLY A 613 -28.12 -5.49 -3.81
C GLY A 613 -26.95 -5.57 -4.80
N MET A 614 -25.95 -6.41 -4.53
CA MET A 614 -24.71 -6.55 -5.31
C MET A 614 -24.59 -7.90 -6.04
N GLY A 615 -25.70 -8.55 -6.34
CA GLY A 615 -25.71 -9.38 -7.54
C GLY A 615 -27.08 -9.84 -7.98
N ALA A 616 -27.23 -9.77 -9.30
CA ALA A 616 -28.02 -10.62 -10.17
C ALA A 616 -29.23 -11.29 -9.53
N ASP A 617 -30.16 -10.48 -9.03
CA ASP A 617 -31.57 -10.76 -9.21
C ASP A 617 -32.08 -9.94 -10.40
N THR A 618 -31.42 -10.12 -11.56
CA THR A 618 -32.04 -9.87 -12.87
C THR A 618 -33.00 -11.02 -13.18
N GLY A 619 -33.97 -11.22 -12.30
CA GLY A 619 -35.25 -11.76 -12.71
C GLY A 619 -35.96 -10.69 -13.52
N ALA A 620 -35.74 -10.70 -14.83
CA ALA A 620 -36.41 -9.86 -15.84
C ALA A 620 -36.17 -8.34 -15.74
N ILE A 621 -34.90 -7.93 -15.77
CA ILE A 621 -34.53 -6.68 -16.43
C ILE A 621 -33.70 -7.10 -17.64
N ASP A 622 -34.13 -6.76 -18.84
CA ASP A 622 -33.54 -7.17 -20.12
C ASP A 622 -32.04 -6.84 -20.16
N GLN A 623 -31.19 -7.83 -19.86
CA GLN A 623 -29.76 -7.73 -20.08
C GLN A 623 -29.52 -7.83 -21.59
N VAL A 624 -29.21 -6.70 -22.20
CA VAL A 624 -28.96 -6.62 -23.64
C VAL A 624 -27.46 -6.76 -23.88
N ARG A 625 -27.07 -7.60 -24.84
CA ARG A 625 -25.66 -7.73 -25.23
C ARG A 625 -25.18 -6.40 -25.80
N ALA A 626 -24.00 -5.95 -25.36
CA ALA A 626 -23.44 -4.68 -25.80
C ALA A 626 -23.28 -4.60 -27.33
N ALA A 627 -22.85 -5.69 -27.97
CA ALA A 627 -22.67 -5.74 -29.43
C ALA A 627 -23.98 -5.45 -30.20
N ASP A 628 -25.09 -6.08 -29.80
CA ASP A 628 -26.40 -5.89 -30.46
C ASP A 628 -26.92 -4.45 -30.28
N VAL A 629 -26.60 -3.82 -29.15
CA VAL A 629 -26.97 -2.42 -28.87
C VAL A 629 -26.16 -1.46 -29.72
N LEU A 630 -24.87 -1.70 -29.92
CA LEU A 630 -24.03 -0.83 -30.76
C LEU A 630 -24.54 -0.77 -32.19
N LEU A 631 -25.03 -1.90 -32.72
CA LEU A 631 -25.63 -1.99 -34.06
C LEU A 631 -26.95 -1.22 -34.18
N SER A 632 -27.65 -0.95 -33.08
CA SER A 632 -28.95 -0.27 -33.05
C SER A 632 -28.91 1.16 -32.47
N ILE A 633 -27.71 1.72 -32.24
CA ILE A 633 -27.55 3.09 -31.68
C ILE A 633 -28.28 4.14 -32.53
N GLU A 634 -28.18 4.03 -33.86
CA GLU A 634 -28.79 5.01 -34.77
C GLU A 634 -30.32 4.96 -34.69
N GLU A 635 -30.90 3.77 -34.52
CA GLU A 635 -32.34 3.58 -34.33
C GLU A 635 -32.82 4.19 -33.01
N VAL A 636 -32.06 3.99 -31.92
CA VAL A 636 -32.37 4.60 -30.61
C VAL A 636 -32.34 6.13 -30.72
N ARG A 637 -31.32 6.69 -31.39
CA ARG A 637 -31.22 8.15 -31.59
C ARG A 637 -32.31 8.69 -32.50
N ALA A 638 -32.74 7.95 -33.52
CA ALA A 638 -33.76 8.39 -34.46
C ALA A 638 -35.13 8.61 -33.79
N ARG A 639 -35.42 7.90 -32.70
CA ARG A 639 -36.68 8.02 -31.93
C ARG A 639 -36.76 9.26 -31.04
N LEU A 640 -35.67 10.00 -30.85
CA LEU A 640 -35.59 11.17 -29.98
C LEU A 640 -35.79 12.48 -30.76
N PRO A 641 -36.33 13.55 -30.14
CA PRO A 641 -36.53 14.83 -30.80
C PRO A 641 -35.20 15.41 -31.30
N LEU A 642 -35.24 16.17 -32.40
CA LEU A 642 -34.04 16.71 -33.06
C LEU A 642 -33.16 17.53 -32.10
N VAL A 643 -33.76 18.35 -31.25
CA VAL A 643 -33.05 19.16 -30.24
C VAL A 643 -32.28 18.26 -29.27
N TYR A 644 -32.91 17.18 -28.81
CA TYR A 644 -32.28 16.22 -27.91
C TYR A 644 -31.13 15.47 -28.58
N ARG A 645 -31.30 15.07 -29.85
CA ARG A 645 -30.26 14.42 -30.66
C ARG A 645 -29.01 15.29 -30.85
N ARG A 646 -29.19 16.61 -30.93
CA ARG A 646 -28.10 17.60 -31.06
C ARG A 646 -27.37 17.83 -29.73
N LEU A 647 -28.11 17.97 -28.64
CA LEU A 647 -27.53 18.22 -27.30
C LEU A 647 -26.76 17.00 -26.76
N PHE A 648 -27.19 15.79 -27.10
CA PHE A 648 -26.59 14.52 -26.69
C PHE A 648 -25.83 13.85 -27.85
N THR A 649 -24.87 14.57 -28.43
CA THR A 649 -23.94 14.02 -29.43
C THR A 649 -22.81 13.19 -28.79
N PHE A 650 -22.29 12.20 -29.53
CA PHE A 650 -21.09 11.44 -29.13
C PHE A 650 -19.78 12.08 -29.63
N GLU A 651 -19.90 13.12 -30.46
CA GLU A 651 -18.78 13.88 -30.97
C GLU A 651 -18.16 14.77 -29.88
N PRO A 652 -16.87 15.12 -30.00
CA PRO A 652 -16.26 16.13 -29.15
C PRO A 652 -17.08 17.44 -29.14
N LEU A 653 -17.12 18.11 -28.00
CA LEU A 653 -17.89 19.33 -27.84
C LEU A 653 -17.10 20.53 -28.31
N ASP A 654 -17.75 21.46 -29.02
CA ASP A 654 -17.18 22.75 -29.40
C ASP A 654 -17.74 23.91 -28.56
N ASP A 655 -18.99 23.79 -28.10
CA ASP A 655 -19.64 24.82 -27.27
C ASP A 655 -19.14 24.74 -25.81
N PRO A 656 -18.43 25.78 -25.30
CA PRO A 656 -17.98 25.85 -23.92
C PRO A 656 -19.10 25.64 -22.90
N ALA A 657 -20.32 26.03 -23.25
CA ALA A 657 -21.42 26.04 -22.32
C ALA A 657 -22.11 24.65 -22.20
N LEU A 658 -21.71 23.67 -23.03
CA LEU A 658 -22.03 22.24 -22.86
C LEU A 658 -20.90 21.46 -22.17
N PHE A 659 -19.72 22.05 -22.01
CA PHE A 659 -18.55 21.44 -21.39
C PHE A 659 -18.53 21.79 -19.90
N VAL A 660 -18.98 20.84 -19.08
CA VAL A 660 -19.11 21.03 -17.63
C VAL A 660 -17.91 20.42 -16.92
N GLY A 661 -17.41 21.13 -15.91
CA GLY A 661 -16.28 20.72 -15.08
C GLY A 661 -14.92 21.06 -15.66
N PHE A 662 -13.88 20.52 -15.04
CA PHE A 662 -12.47 20.75 -15.39
C PHE A 662 -12.02 22.22 -15.27
N GLU A 663 -12.70 22.99 -14.41
CA GLU A 663 -12.38 24.41 -14.22
C GLU A 663 -11.00 24.63 -13.62
N LEU A 664 -10.51 23.68 -12.81
CA LEU A 664 -9.17 23.74 -12.26
C LEU A 664 -8.11 23.62 -13.37
N GLU A 665 -8.24 22.62 -14.22
CA GLU A 665 -7.32 22.36 -15.35
C GLU A 665 -7.37 23.52 -16.36
N ARG A 666 -8.56 24.05 -16.65
CA ARG A 666 -8.72 25.24 -17.51
C ARG A 666 -8.04 26.47 -16.91
N ARG A 667 -8.23 26.73 -15.61
CA ARG A 667 -7.56 27.85 -14.91
C ARG A 667 -6.05 27.66 -14.88
N GLN A 668 -5.55 26.44 -14.70
CA GLN A 668 -4.11 26.16 -14.76
C GLN A 668 -3.53 26.49 -16.14
N ILE A 669 -4.17 26.03 -17.21
CA ILE A 669 -3.75 26.33 -18.59
C ILE A 669 -3.82 27.83 -18.88
N ALA A 670 -4.89 28.51 -18.44
CA ALA A 670 -5.01 29.96 -18.56
C ALA A 670 -3.90 30.70 -17.79
N GLY A 671 -3.54 30.24 -16.60
CA GLY A 671 -2.43 30.79 -15.82
C GLY A 671 -1.07 30.61 -16.50
N TRP A 672 -0.80 29.43 -17.08
CA TRP A 672 0.42 29.22 -17.87
C TRP A 672 0.46 30.11 -19.11
N TYR A 673 -0.66 30.21 -19.83
CA TYR A 673 -0.78 31.07 -21.01
C TYR A 673 -0.58 32.56 -20.67
N GLY A 674 -1.15 33.04 -19.57
CA GLY A 674 -0.95 34.42 -19.09
C GLY A 674 0.52 34.72 -18.78
N ARG A 675 1.20 33.85 -18.02
CA ARG A 675 2.64 34.01 -17.72
C ARG A 675 3.51 33.94 -18.97
N TRP A 676 3.11 33.14 -19.95
CA TRP A 676 3.78 33.06 -21.24
C TRP A 676 3.64 34.36 -22.05
N CYS A 677 2.43 34.92 -22.11
CA CYS A 677 2.19 36.22 -22.76
C CYS A 677 3.02 37.33 -22.10
N GLU A 678 3.19 37.28 -20.78
CA GLU A 678 4.03 38.21 -20.01
C GLU A 678 5.55 37.95 -20.16
N GLY A 679 5.96 36.87 -20.84
CA GLY A 679 7.36 36.48 -20.99
C GLY A 679 8.01 35.95 -19.71
N ARG A 680 7.23 35.62 -18.68
CA ARG A 680 7.70 35.14 -17.36
C ARG A 680 7.92 33.63 -17.29
N SER A 681 7.34 32.88 -18.21
CA SER A 681 7.48 31.42 -18.28
C SER A 681 7.48 30.98 -19.74
N SER A 682 8.39 30.07 -20.07
CA SER A 682 8.46 29.45 -21.38
C SER A 682 8.51 27.93 -21.15
N SER A 683 7.36 27.28 -21.34
CA SER A 683 7.26 25.82 -21.32
C SER A 683 5.95 25.42 -21.99
N ALA A 684 6.02 24.41 -22.85
CA ALA A 684 4.85 23.83 -23.50
C ALA A 684 3.97 23.07 -22.51
N VAL A 685 2.68 22.96 -22.80
CA VAL A 685 1.72 22.22 -21.97
C VAL A 685 1.36 20.91 -22.65
N VAL A 686 1.44 19.80 -21.92
CA VAL A 686 0.94 18.50 -22.35
C VAL A 686 -0.26 18.11 -21.50
N VAL A 687 -1.42 17.99 -22.13
CA VAL A 687 -2.66 17.53 -21.52
C VAL A 687 -2.75 16.01 -21.65
N THR A 688 -2.94 15.31 -20.53
CA THR A 688 -3.03 13.85 -20.52
C THR A 688 -4.36 13.37 -19.99
N ALA A 689 -4.95 12.38 -20.65
CA ALA A 689 -6.21 11.80 -20.20
C ALA A 689 -6.41 10.38 -20.73
N PHE A 690 -7.25 9.57 -20.08
CA PHE A 690 -7.68 8.31 -20.67
C PHE A 690 -8.61 8.56 -21.87
N PRO A 691 -8.58 7.73 -22.92
CA PRO A 691 -9.52 7.87 -24.02
C PRO A 691 -10.98 7.87 -23.51
N GLY A 692 -11.81 8.78 -24.04
CA GLY A 692 -13.22 8.90 -23.64
C GLY A 692 -13.51 9.84 -22.45
N THR A 693 -12.50 10.46 -21.84
CA THR A 693 -12.65 11.43 -20.73
C THR A 693 -12.90 12.88 -21.17
N GLY A 694 -12.78 13.19 -22.46
CA GLY A 694 -13.11 14.51 -23.02
C GLY A 694 -11.92 15.39 -23.41
N MET A 695 -10.72 14.84 -23.58
CA MET A 695 -9.51 15.59 -23.99
C MET A 695 -9.70 16.46 -25.25
N THR A 696 -10.23 15.91 -26.35
CA THR A 696 -10.49 16.70 -27.57
C THR A 696 -11.51 17.82 -27.31
N SER A 697 -12.56 17.56 -26.53
CA SER A 697 -13.53 18.60 -26.12
C SER A 697 -12.86 19.70 -25.29
N MET A 698 -11.93 19.35 -24.39
CA MET A 698 -11.15 20.33 -23.63
C MET A 698 -10.35 21.24 -24.57
N LEU A 699 -9.64 20.68 -25.56
CA LEU A 699 -8.87 21.47 -26.52
C LEU A 699 -9.76 22.40 -27.38
N ASN A 700 -10.95 21.93 -27.78
CA ASN A 700 -11.94 22.75 -28.49
C ASN A 700 -12.39 23.94 -27.63
N VAL A 701 -12.74 23.68 -26.37
CA VAL A 701 -13.23 24.70 -25.44
C VAL A 701 -12.15 25.72 -25.08
N LEU A 702 -10.89 25.29 -24.92
CA LEU A 702 -9.77 26.20 -24.71
C LEU A 702 -9.61 27.18 -25.88
N THR A 703 -9.83 26.73 -27.11
CA THR A 703 -9.80 27.60 -28.31
C THR A 703 -10.81 28.73 -28.20
N ALA A 704 -12.06 28.42 -27.81
CA ALA A 704 -13.15 29.39 -27.71
C ALA A 704 -13.13 30.23 -26.42
N THR A 705 -12.30 29.89 -25.43
CA THR A 705 -12.29 30.56 -24.11
C THR A 705 -10.95 31.16 -23.77
N VAL A 706 -9.96 30.34 -23.42
CA VAL A 706 -8.63 30.79 -22.98
C VAL A 706 -7.85 31.45 -24.12
N PHE A 707 -8.01 30.94 -25.35
CA PHE A 707 -7.25 31.38 -26.52
C PHE A 707 -8.07 32.21 -27.50
N ALA A 708 -9.20 32.78 -27.08
CA ALA A 708 -10.11 33.51 -27.96
C ALA A 708 -9.42 34.68 -28.71
N GLU A 709 -8.49 35.37 -28.03
CA GLU A 709 -7.74 36.50 -28.60
C GLU A 709 -6.45 36.08 -29.33
N ALA A 710 -6.06 34.81 -29.25
CA ALA A 710 -4.82 34.30 -29.84
C ALA A 710 -5.00 33.91 -31.31
N ARG A 711 -3.89 33.86 -32.06
CA ARG A 711 -3.84 33.11 -33.31
C ARG A 711 -3.69 31.63 -32.98
N VAL A 712 -4.75 30.84 -33.14
CA VAL A 712 -4.71 29.40 -32.86
C VAL A 712 -4.41 28.61 -34.14
N CYS A 713 -3.29 27.89 -34.15
CA CYS A 713 -2.95 26.91 -35.18
C CYS A 713 -3.23 25.52 -34.64
N ARG A 714 -4.01 24.69 -35.35
CA ARG A 714 -4.39 23.36 -34.87
C ARG A 714 -3.88 22.26 -35.78
N LEU A 715 -3.29 21.24 -35.17
CA LEU A 715 -2.86 20.01 -35.82
C LEU A 715 -3.47 18.80 -35.11
N THR A 716 -4.32 18.05 -35.79
CA THR A 716 -4.80 16.76 -35.28
C THR A 716 -4.07 15.66 -36.05
N LEU A 717 -3.24 14.89 -35.37
CA LEU A 717 -2.53 13.78 -36.01
C LEU A 717 -3.51 12.62 -36.27
N GLN A 718 -3.61 12.22 -37.54
CA GLN A 718 -4.49 11.13 -38.00
C GLN A 718 -3.70 9.86 -38.35
N GLU A 719 -2.45 10.03 -38.79
CA GLU A 719 -1.54 8.94 -39.16
C GLU A 719 -0.25 8.98 -38.34
N ARG A 720 0.47 7.86 -38.33
CA ARG A 720 1.73 7.72 -37.60
C ARG A 720 2.83 8.50 -38.30
N VAL A 721 3.60 9.23 -37.51
CA VAL A 721 4.85 9.86 -37.97
C VAL A 721 5.84 8.76 -38.33
N ARG A 722 6.37 8.82 -39.56
CA ARG A 722 7.24 7.78 -40.13
C ARG A 722 8.70 8.15 -39.91
N ASP A 723 9.02 9.40 -40.20
CA ASP A 723 10.34 9.99 -40.10
C ASP A 723 10.24 11.50 -39.75
N GLU A 724 11.40 12.12 -39.60
CA GLU A 724 11.54 13.54 -39.29
C GLU A 724 10.93 14.44 -40.37
N ALA A 725 11.14 14.12 -41.64
CA ALA A 725 10.64 14.91 -42.75
C ALA A 725 9.11 14.92 -42.77
N HIS A 726 8.49 13.76 -42.51
CA HIS A 726 7.04 13.66 -42.36
C HIS A 726 6.53 14.55 -41.22
N LEU A 727 7.19 14.53 -40.05
CA LEU A 727 6.81 15.41 -38.93
C LEU A 727 6.98 16.90 -39.28
N ALA A 728 8.09 17.26 -39.92
CA ALA A 728 8.37 18.63 -40.34
C ALA A 728 7.30 19.16 -41.31
N VAL A 729 6.89 18.34 -42.28
CA VAL A 729 5.80 18.66 -43.23
C VAL A 729 4.47 18.87 -42.50
N LEU A 730 4.10 17.99 -41.57
CA LEU A 730 2.84 18.12 -40.81
C LEU A 730 2.81 19.41 -39.98
N LEU A 731 3.92 19.75 -39.33
CA LEU A 731 4.05 20.98 -38.55
C LEU A 731 4.00 22.21 -39.45
N ALA A 732 4.70 22.19 -40.59
CA ALA A 732 4.71 23.29 -41.54
C ALA A 732 3.33 23.58 -42.12
N GLN A 733 2.58 22.52 -42.46
CA GLN A 733 1.20 22.65 -42.92
C GLN A 733 0.29 23.26 -41.85
N ALA A 734 0.37 22.78 -40.61
CA ALA A 734 -0.43 23.30 -39.50
C ALA A 734 -0.12 24.75 -39.15
N LEU A 735 1.16 25.14 -39.22
CA LEU A 735 1.65 26.50 -38.96
C LEU A 735 1.51 27.43 -40.18
N GLN A 736 1.09 26.87 -41.33
CA GLN A 736 1.00 27.56 -42.62
C GLN A 736 2.31 28.24 -43.01
N LEU A 737 3.43 27.54 -42.85
CA LEU A 737 4.75 28.06 -43.22
C LEU A 737 4.85 28.22 -44.75
N PRO A 738 5.54 29.25 -45.26
CA PRO A 738 5.63 29.53 -46.70
C PRO A 738 6.46 28.48 -47.45
N GLU A 739 7.46 27.92 -46.79
CA GLU A 739 8.22 26.77 -47.28
C GLU A 739 7.79 25.52 -46.51
N THR A 740 7.84 24.37 -47.18
CA THR A 740 7.70 23.05 -46.55
C THR A 740 9.08 22.52 -46.16
N PRO A 741 9.56 22.78 -44.93
CA PRO A 741 10.81 22.23 -44.44
C PRO A 741 10.78 20.69 -44.40
N ASP A 742 11.94 20.12 -44.64
CA ASP A 742 12.25 18.70 -44.58
C ASP A 742 12.91 18.29 -43.25
N THR A 743 13.25 19.25 -42.38
CA THR A 743 13.84 19.01 -41.06
C THR A 743 13.20 19.85 -39.96
N LEU A 744 13.28 19.40 -38.71
CA LEU A 744 12.72 20.14 -37.56
C LEU A 744 13.52 21.41 -37.26
N GLU A 745 14.81 21.45 -37.55
CA GLU A 745 15.65 22.65 -37.40
C GLU A 745 15.17 23.77 -38.33
N ARG A 746 14.73 23.44 -39.55
CA ARG A 746 14.15 24.43 -40.47
C ARG A 746 12.76 24.88 -40.01
N VAL A 747 11.97 24.00 -39.40
CA VAL A 747 10.71 24.38 -38.75
C VAL A 747 10.98 25.36 -37.60
N GLU A 748 11.97 25.08 -36.75
CA GLU A 748 12.40 25.95 -35.65
C GLU A 748 12.77 27.35 -36.15
N ALA A 749 13.65 27.42 -37.17
CA ALA A 749 14.08 28.68 -37.77
C ALA A 749 12.88 29.45 -38.38
N ALA A 750 11.99 28.76 -39.08
CA ALA A 750 10.81 29.38 -39.68
C ALA A 750 9.81 29.92 -38.64
N ILE A 751 9.65 29.22 -37.50
CA ILE A 751 8.84 29.71 -36.38
C ILE A 751 9.43 31.01 -35.82
N GLY A 752 10.76 31.04 -35.59
CA GLY A 752 11.45 32.22 -35.07
C GLY A 752 11.34 33.46 -35.98
N GLN A 753 11.33 33.25 -37.30
CA GLN A 753 11.19 34.33 -38.29
C GLN A 753 9.75 34.82 -38.48
N ARG A 754 8.77 33.91 -38.48
CA ARG A 754 7.37 34.21 -38.82
C ARG A 754 6.56 34.75 -37.65
N PHE A 755 6.81 34.23 -36.45
CA PHE A 755 6.04 34.57 -35.27
C PHE A 755 6.85 35.52 -34.38
N ALA A 756 7.02 36.75 -34.87
CA ALA A 756 7.43 37.90 -34.06
C ALA A 756 6.21 38.40 -33.25
N ARG A 757 6.44 38.91 -32.03
CA ARG A 757 5.46 39.07 -30.92
C ARG A 757 4.25 40.02 -31.14
N GLU A 758 3.83 40.30 -32.37
CA GLU A 758 2.69 41.18 -32.64
C GLU A 758 1.36 40.59 -32.15
N LYS A 759 1.16 39.28 -32.30
CA LYS A 759 -0.03 38.56 -31.79
C LYS A 759 0.35 37.23 -31.14
N PRO A 760 -0.12 36.93 -29.91
CA PRO A 760 0.04 35.61 -29.28
C PRO A 760 -0.36 34.48 -30.23
N THR A 761 0.55 33.56 -30.51
CA THR A 761 0.27 32.39 -31.36
C THR A 761 0.28 31.14 -30.50
N VAL A 762 -0.83 30.41 -30.52
CA VAL A 762 -1.02 29.16 -29.78
C VAL A 762 -1.07 28.01 -30.77
N VAL A 763 -0.36 26.93 -30.51
CA VAL A 763 -0.39 25.73 -31.34
C VAL A 763 -1.01 24.59 -30.54
N LEU A 764 -2.16 24.10 -31.01
CA LEU A 764 -2.88 22.98 -30.42
C LEU A 764 -2.58 21.70 -31.20
N LEU A 765 -1.96 20.72 -30.56
CA LEU A 765 -1.73 19.39 -31.13
C LEU A 765 -2.65 18.38 -30.47
N ASP A 766 -3.37 17.59 -31.24
CA ASP A 766 -4.20 16.51 -30.73
C ASP A 766 -3.70 15.15 -31.25
N ASN A 767 -3.94 14.10 -30.45
CA ASN A 767 -3.51 12.73 -30.67
C ASN A 767 -1.99 12.54 -30.80
N LEU A 768 -1.21 13.13 -29.89
CA LEU A 768 0.26 13.06 -29.89
C LEU A 768 0.80 11.63 -29.82
N GLU A 769 -0.02 10.66 -29.38
CA GLU A 769 0.32 9.23 -29.45
C GLU A 769 0.72 8.77 -30.86
N HIS A 770 0.32 9.48 -31.93
CA HIS A 770 0.74 9.22 -33.32
C HIS A 770 2.20 9.57 -33.63
N VAL A 771 2.89 10.26 -32.73
CA VAL A 771 4.34 10.52 -32.86
C VAL A 771 5.15 9.36 -32.25
N LEU A 772 4.47 8.46 -31.52
CA LEU A 772 5.07 7.37 -30.76
C LEU A 772 4.64 6.01 -31.32
N LEU A 773 5.60 5.09 -31.43
CA LEU A 773 5.34 3.65 -31.57
C LEU A 773 6.17 2.88 -30.54
N CYS A 774 5.59 1.85 -29.90
CA CYS A 774 6.29 1.07 -28.86
C CYS A 774 7.24 0.02 -29.47
N THR A 775 8.09 0.44 -30.39
CA THR A 775 9.15 -0.34 -31.02
C THR A 775 10.51 0.17 -30.57
N TYR A 776 11.60 -0.49 -31.01
CA TYR A 776 12.95 0.03 -30.78
C TYR A 776 13.10 1.39 -31.49
N ASN A 777 13.54 2.42 -30.77
CA ASN A 777 13.63 3.82 -31.21
C ASN A 777 12.31 4.49 -31.63
N GLY A 778 11.15 3.86 -31.43
CA GLY A 778 9.86 4.42 -31.85
C GLY A 778 9.37 5.63 -31.03
N GLN A 779 10.11 6.03 -29.99
CA GLN A 779 9.86 7.22 -29.17
C GLN A 779 10.66 8.46 -29.59
N GLN A 780 11.67 8.32 -30.45
CA GLN A 780 12.62 9.38 -30.78
C GLN A 780 11.95 10.64 -31.35
N TRP A 781 10.87 10.48 -32.10
CA TRP A 781 10.15 11.60 -32.72
C TRP A 781 9.41 12.45 -31.70
N LEU A 782 8.87 11.81 -30.65
CA LEU A 782 8.22 12.55 -29.57
C LEU A 782 9.27 13.30 -28.75
N GLU A 783 10.44 12.71 -28.48
CA GLU A 783 11.56 13.41 -27.83
C GLU A 783 11.99 14.65 -28.62
N ARG A 784 12.22 14.50 -29.93
CA ARG A 784 12.59 15.63 -30.80
C ARG A 784 11.50 16.70 -30.87
N LEU A 785 10.23 16.31 -30.88
CA LEU A 785 9.11 17.24 -30.85
C LEU A 785 9.06 18.05 -29.55
N LEU A 786 9.30 17.42 -28.38
CA LEU A 786 9.36 18.14 -27.11
C LEU A 786 10.57 19.09 -27.03
N ILE A 787 11.70 18.73 -27.65
CA ILE A 787 12.86 19.62 -27.79
C ILE A 787 12.49 20.83 -28.67
N LEU A 788 11.81 20.61 -29.80
CA LEU A 788 11.32 21.70 -30.64
C LEU A 788 10.38 22.63 -29.86
N PHE A 789 9.48 22.06 -29.06
CA PHE A 789 8.59 22.85 -28.20
C PHE A 789 9.38 23.78 -27.28
N ALA A 790 10.36 23.23 -26.54
CA ALA A 790 11.18 24.01 -25.61
C ALA A 790 12.07 25.06 -26.29
N ARG A 791 12.49 24.85 -27.55
CA ARG A 791 13.29 25.82 -28.31
C ARG A 791 12.46 26.95 -28.91
N THR A 792 11.19 26.69 -29.17
CA THR A 792 10.28 27.63 -29.85
C THR A 792 9.24 28.25 -28.91
N ASP A 793 9.26 27.88 -27.63
CA ASP A 793 8.36 28.36 -26.59
C ASP A 793 8.46 29.86 -26.31
N ARG A 794 9.42 30.60 -26.90
CA ARG A 794 9.46 32.06 -26.84
C ARG A 794 8.59 32.74 -27.89
N HIS A 795 8.25 32.01 -28.95
CA HIS A 795 7.53 32.50 -30.13
C HIS A 795 6.09 31.98 -30.19
N VAL A 796 5.88 30.73 -29.76
CA VAL A 796 4.58 30.07 -29.79
C VAL A 796 4.28 29.37 -28.47
N PHE A 797 3.01 29.35 -28.07
CA PHE A 797 2.54 28.61 -26.91
C PHE A 797 1.99 27.25 -27.35
N TRP A 798 2.72 26.18 -27.02
CA TRP A 798 2.33 24.82 -27.40
C TRP A 798 1.40 24.20 -26.36
N VAL A 799 0.30 23.61 -26.82
CA VAL A 799 -0.57 22.75 -26.02
C VAL A 799 -0.81 21.46 -26.78
N ALA A 800 -0.41 20.32 -26.23
CA ALA A 800 -0.53 19.02 -26.88
C ALA A 800 -1.37 18.03 -26.06
N GLY A 801 -2.32 17.34 -26.68
CA GLY A 801 -3.11 16.27 -26.08
C GLY A 801 -2.51 14.90 -26.38
N ILE A 802 -2.32 14.07 -25.35
CA ILE A 802 -1.86 12.69 -25.48
C ILE A 802 -2.63 11.74 -24.56
N ALA A 803 -2.91 10.53 -25.05
CA ALA A 803 -3.50 9.49 -24.22
C ALA A 803 -2.59 9.14 -23.01
N ARG A 804 -3.14 9.09 -21.81
CA ARG A 804 -2.41 8.78 -20.55
C ARG A 804 -1.60 7.48 -20.62
N PRO A 805 -2.09 6.36 -21.21
CA PRO A 805 -1.29 5.14 -21.38
C PRO A 805 -0.08 5.29 -22.32
N ALA A 806 -0.12 6.23 -23.28
CA ALA A 806 1.01 6.58 -24.15
C ALA A 806 2.02 7.45 -23.41
N TRP A 807 1.56 8.49 -22.72
CA TRP A 807 2.43 9.34 -21.92
C TRP A 807 3.17 8.55 -20.84
N PHE A 808 2.45 7.69 -20.09
CA PHE A 808 3.06 6.84 -19.07
C PHE A 808 4.13 5.89 -19.63
N PHE A 809 3.94 5.41 -20.87
CA PHE A 809 5.00 4.64 -21.53
C PHE A 809 6.20 5.52 -21.86
N PHE A 810 5.96 6.68 -22.48
CA PHE A 810 7.00 7.62 -22.90
C PHE A 810 7.83 8.11 -21.71
N GLU A 811 7.20 8.47 -20.61
CA GLU A 811 7.85 8.93 -19.38
C GLU A 811 8.85 7.92 -18.83
N ARG A 812 8.55 6.62 -18.95
CA ARG A 812 9.45 5.55 -18.50
C ARG A 812 10.61 5.32 -19.46
N THR A 813 10.46 5.65 -20.73
CA THR A 813 11.49 5.43 -21.76
C THR A 813 12.36 6.65 -22.02
N ALA A 814 11.87 7.87 -21.77
CA ALA A 814 12.47 9.13 -22.22
C ALA A 814 12.41 10.24 -21.14
N ARG A 815 12.86 9.93 -19.91
CA ARG A 815 12.71 10.81 -18.73
C ARG A 815 13.22 12.24 -18.92
N ASN A 816 14.32 12.42 -19.66
CA ASN A 816 14.93 13.75 -19.83
C ASN A 816 14.05 14.68 -20.68
N ALA A 817 13.34 14.13 -21.67
CA ALA A 817 12.47 14.93 -22.55
C ALA A 817 11.17 15.36 -21.84
N VAL A 818 10.69 14.58 -20.87
CA VAL A 818 9.48 14.90 -20.09
C VAL A 818 9.64 16.20 -19.30
N GLY A 819 10.84 16.50 -18.78
CA GLY A 819 11.10 17.73 -18.01
C GLY A 819 11.05 19.02 -18.83
N LEU A 820 10.90 18.94 -20.16
CA LEU A 820 10.83 20.10 -21.06
C LEU A 820 9.44 20.75 -21.09
N VAL A 821 8.41 20.09 -20.55
CA VAL A 821 7.01 20.51 -20.65
C VAL A 821 6.30 20.48 -19.31
N GLN A 822 5.27 21.31 -19.18
CA GLN A 822 4.31 21.26 -18.08
C GLN A 822 3.28 20.17 -18.35
N LEU A 823 2.95 19.37 -17.33
CA LEU A 823 1.96 18.32 -17.43
C LEU A 823 0.61 18.76 -16.84
N CYS A 824 -0.47 18.57 -17.58
CA CYS A 824 -1.84 18.82 -17.14
C CYS A 824 -2.67 17.53 -17.25
N PRO A 825 -2.69 16.67 -16.21
CA PRO A 825 -3.55 15.51 -16.21
C PRO A 825 -5.02 15.93 -16.04
N LEU A 826 -5.89 15.53 -16.96
CA LEU A 826 -7.33 15.71 -16.79
C LEU A 826 -7.86 14.72 -15.76
N ARG A 827 -8.62 15.22 -14.78
CA ARG A 827 -9.31 14.36 -13.82
C ARG A 827 -10.28 13.41 -14.51
N GLU A 828 -10.49 12.23 -13.95
CA GLU A 828 -11.55 11.35 -14.45
C GLU A 828 -12.91 11.88 -13.96
N PRO A 829 -13.94 11.93 -14.81
CA PRO A 829 -15.25 12.42 -14.39
C PRO A 829 -15.86 11.49 -13.34
N ASP A 830 -16.31 12.07 -12.23
CA ASP A 830 -17.00 11.37 -11.16
C ASP A 830 -18.52 11.35 -11.39
N ARG A 831 -19.24 10.70 -10.47
CA ARG A 831 -20.70 10.59 -10.51
C ARG A 831 -21.39 11.95 -10.55
N ALA A 832 -20.93 12.91 -9.76
CA ALA A 832 -21.51 14.25 -9.69
C ALA A 832 -21.30 15.01 -10.99
N LEU A 833 -20.12 14.92 -11.59
CA LEU A 833 -19.80 15.58 -12.84
C LEU A 833 -20.58 15.00 -14.02
N LEU A 834 -20.78 13.67 -14.06
CA LEU A 834 -21.64 13.04 -15.06
C LEU A 834 -23.08 13.57 -14.98
N GLU A 835 -23.64 13.65 -13.78
CA GLU A 835 -24.98 14.19 -13.53
C GLU A 835 -25.10 15.64 -14.01
N GLN A 836 -24.19 16.51 -13.55
CA GLN A 836 -24.18 17.92 -13.93
C GLN A 836 -24.08 18.10 -15.46
N ALA A 837 -23.24 17.31 -16.13
CA ALA A 837 -23.05 17.39 -17.57
C ALA A 837 -24.30 16.93 -18.35
N ILE A 838 -24.97 15.86 -17.92
CA ILE A 838 -26.22 15.39 -18.54
C ILE A 838 -27.33 16.41 -18.31
N GLU A 839 -27.38 17.02 -17.13
CA GLU A 839 -28.40 17.99 -16.79
C GLU A 839 -28.21 19.33 -17.47
N ALA A 840 -26.98 19.82 -17.58
CA ALA A 840 -26.70 21.03 -18.34
C ALA A 840 -27.19 20.90 -19.80
N ARG A 841 -27.02 19.71 -20.40
CA ARG A 841 -27.57 19.40 -21.73
C ARG A 841 -29.10 19.31 -21.70
N HIS A 842 -29.67 18.65 -20.69
CA HIS A 842 -31.10 18.46 -20.61
C HIS A 842 -31.85 19.77 -20.34
N LEU A 843 -31.38 20.63 -19.44
CA LEU A 843 -31.99 21.93 -19.11
C LEU A 843 -32.18 22.79 -20.38
N ARG A 844 -31.22 22.73 -21.30
CA ARG A 844 -31.30 23.41 -22.61
C ARG A 844 -32.35 22.86 -23.56
N SER A 845 -32.83 21.64 -23.32
CA SER A 845 -33.92 21.05 -24.11
C SER A 845 -35.30 21.61 -23.73
N GLY A 846 -35.45 22.20 -22.53
CA GLY A 846 -36.72 22.74 -22.04
C GLY A 846 -37.80 21.70 -21.72
N LEU A 847 -37.49 20.40 -21.84
CA LEU A 847 -38.42 19.30 -21.54
C LEU A 847 -38.41 18.98 -20.04
N LEU A 848 -39.52 18.49 -19.49
CA LEU A 848 -39.57 18.03 -18.10
C LEU A 848 -38.97 16.62 -17.98
N LEU A 849 -38.19 16.36 -16.93
CA LEU A 849 -37.67 15.02 -16.60
C LEU A 849 -38.51 14.34 -15.52
N ARG A 850 -38.86 13.06 -15.74
CA ARG A 850 -39.45 12.20 -14.71
C ARG A 850 -38.74 10.86 -14.67
N PHE A 851 -38.18 10.50 -13.52
CA PHE A 851 -37.52 9.22 -13.30
C PHE A 851 -38.52 8.16 -12.86
N GLU A 852 -38.39 6.97 -13.44
CA GLU A 852 -39.21 5.82 -13.07
C GLU A 852 -38.54 4.96 -11.99
N PRO A 853 -39.33 4.42 -11.04
CA PRO A 853 -38.82 3.39 -10.16
C PRO A 853 -38.49 2.11 -10.95
N PRO A 854 -37.46 1.36 -10.56
CA PRO A 854 -37.21 0.04 -11.15
C PRO A 854 -38.40 -0.88 -10.91
N ALA A 855 -38.71 -1.73 -11.89
CA ALA A 855 -39.83 -2.68 -11.83
C ALA A 855 -39.81 -3.55 -10.56
N ARG A 856 -38.60 -3.83 -10.03
CA ARG A 856 -38.38 -4.51 -8.75
C ARG A 856 -37.42 -3.68 -7.88
N PRO A 857 -37.93 -2.73 -7.09
CA PRO A 857 -37.09 -1.90 -6.25
C PRO A 857 -36.52 -2.70 -5.07
N SER A 858 -35.26 -2.43 -4.71
CA SER A 858 -34.65 -3.05 -3.54
C SER A 858 -35.44 -2.71 -2.26
N PRO A 859 -35.40 -3.57 -1.21
CA PRO A 859 -36.10 -3.28 0.04
C PRO A 859 -35.73 -1.91 0.64
N VAL A 860 -34.46 -1.53 0.53
CA VAL A 860 -33.92 -0.23 0.98
C VAL A 860 -34.52 0.92 0.17
N LEU A 861 -34.56 0.82 -1.16
CA LEU A 861 -35.16 1.84 -2.01
C LEU A 861 -36.67 1.98 -1.75
N ARG A 862 -37.38 0.85 -1.58
CA ARG A 862 -38.81 0.87 -1.20
C ARG A 862 -39.03 1.61 0.10
N GLN A 863 -38.17 1.39 1.10
CA GLN A 863 -38.27 2.08 2.38
C GLN A 863 -37.97 3.58 2.27
N ARG A 864 -36.94 3.97 1.50
CA ARG A 864 -36.61 5.39 1.23
C ARG A 864 -37.77 6.11 0.53
N LEU A 865 -38.35 5.50 -0.51
CA LEU A 865 -39.49 6.07 -1.24
C LEU A 865 -40.75 6.20 -0.38
N ARG A 866 -41.02 5.23 0.50
CA ARG A 866 -42.14 5.30 1.46
C ARG A 866 -41.97 6.38 2.52
N ARG A 867 -40.73 6.69 2.90
CA ARG A 867 -40.41 7.75 3.87
C ARG A 867 -40.48 9.15 3.27
N ALA A 868 -40.34 9.29 1.96
CA ALA A 868 -40.50 10.56 1.27
C ALA A 868 -41.99 10.92 1.14
N SER A 869 -42.38 12.02 1.79
CA SER A 869 -43.77 12.48 1.88
C SER A 869 -44.25 13.23 0.64
N THR A 870 -43.34 13.80 -0.17
CA THR A 870 -43.69 14.59 -1.36
C THR A 870 -43.26 13.91 -2.67
N PRO A 871 -43.99 14.10 -3.78
CA PRO A 871 -43.61 13.62 -5.12
C PRO A 871 -42.22 14.11 -5.56
N GLU A 872 -41.85 15.33 -5.19
CA GLU A 872 -40.57 15.96 -5.50
C GLU A 872 -39.43 15.25 -4.76
N ALA A 873 -39.62 14.92 -3.47
CA ALA A 873 -38.64 14.17 -2.69
C ALA A 873 -38.48 12.73 -3.22
N GLN A 874 -39.56 12.10 -3.70
CA GLN A 874 -39.49 10.79 -4.36
C GLN A 874 -38.70 10.87 -5.67
N GLN A 875 -38.92 11.90 -6.48
CA GLN A 875 -38.16 12.12 -7.72
C GLN A 875 -36.68 12.39 -7.45
N ALA A 876 -36.33 13.14 -6.41
CA ALA A 876 -34.94 13.37 -6.00
C ALA A 876 -34.23 12.04 -5.65
N ILE A 877 -34.89 11.15 -4.90
CA ILE A 877 -34.35 9.83 -4.56
C ILE A 877 -34.17 8.95 -5.82
N LEU A 878 -35.16 8.93 -6.73
CA LEU A 878 -35.07 8.14 -7.96
C LEU A 878 -33.97 8.64 -8.88
N ARG A 879 -33.82 9.95 -8.99
CA ARG A 879 -32.72 10.61 -9.71
C ARG A 879 -31.36 10.24 -9.12
N GLU A 880 -31.22 10.32 -7.79
CA GLU A 880 -29.99 9.94 -7.08
C GLU A 880 -29.57 8.51 -7.45
N VAL A 881 -30.49 7.56 -7.30
CA VAL A 881 -30.28 6.14 -7.61
C VAL A 881 -29.98 5.90 -9.09
N PHE A 882 -30.63 6.64 -9.99
CA PHE A 882 -30.37 6.54 -11.42
C PHE A 882 -28.93 6.93 -11.75
N PHE A 883 -28.46 8.08 -11.27
CA PHE A 883 -27.09 8.54 -11.55
C PHE A 883 -26.02 7.72 -10.84
N ASP A 884 -26.31 7.18 -9.65
CA ASP A 884 -25.43 6.19 -9.00
C ASP A 884 -25.27 4.96 -9.88
N ARG A 885 -26.38 4.44 -10.44
CA ARG A 885 -26.32 3.30 -11.35
C ARG A 885 -25.64 3.65 -12.66
N LEU A 886 -25.83 4.86 -13.18
CA LEU A 886 -25.18 5.33 -14.40
C LEU A 886 -23.66 5.31 -14.25
N TYR A 887 -23.17 5.88 -13.15
CA TYR A 887 -21.73 5.93 -12.89
C TYR A 887 -21.15 4.53 -12.64
N GLN A 888 -21.87 3.64 -11.94
CA GLN A 888 -21.44 2.25 -11.77
C GLN A 888 -21.22 1.55 -13.12
N GLU A 889 -22.17 1.69 -14.04
CA GLU A 889 -22.14 1.01 -15.35
C GLU A 889 -21.15 1.66 -16.33
N ALA A 890 -21.20 2.98 -16.48
CA ALA A 890 -20.38 3.72 -17.46
C ALA A 890 -18.96 4.02 -16.98
N GLY A 891 -18.77 4.16 -15.66
CA GLY A 891 -17.56 4.72 -15.07
C GLY A 891 -17.25 6.12 -15.64
N PRO A 892 -15.97 6.46 -15.83
CA PRO A 892 -15.53 7.78 -16.29
C PRO A 892 -15.67 8.01 -17.81
N ASN A 893 -16.32 7.11 -18.56
CA ASN A 893 -16.44 7.23 -20.02
C ASN A 893 -17.71 8.00 -20.41
N TRP A 894 -17.52 9.23 -20.91
CA TRP A 894 -18.62 10.11 -21.33
C TRP A 894 -19.52 9.47 -22.38
N ARG A 895 -18.94 8.83 -23.40
CA ARG A 895 -19.72 8.25 -24.51
C ARG A 895 -20.59 7.09 -24.03
N LEU A 896 -20.05 6.25 -23.14
CA LEU A 896 -20.81 5.15 -22.56
C LEU A 896 -21.92 5.66 -21.63
N ALA A 897 -21.66 6.71 -20.85
CA ALA A 897 -22.68 7.35 -20.01
C ALA A 897 -23.81 7.95 -20.85
N LEU A 898 -23.47 8.67 -21.93
CA LEU A 898 -24.45 9.22 -22.87
C LEU A 898 -25.24 8.12 -23.59
N LEU A 899 -24.61 6.99 -23.92
CA LEU A 899 -25.30 5.85 -24.50
C LEU A 899 -26.35 5.26 -23.54
N TYR A 900 -25.98 5.03 -22.28
CA TYR A 900 -26.92 4.56 -21.27
C TYR A 900 -28.07 5.56 -21.04
N TRP A 901 -27.75 6.84 -20.98
CA TRP A 901 -28.74 7.90 -20.87
C TRP A 901 -29.75 7.88 -22.02
N LEU A 902 -29.27 7.89 -23.28
CA LEU A 902 -30.14 7.87 -24.46
C LEU A 902 -31.01 6.61 -24.54
N ARG A 903 -30.54 5.48 -24.03
CA ARG A 903 -31.32 4.23 -23.96
C ARG A 903 -32.38 4.25 -22.86
N SER A 904 -32.15 5.01 -21.80
CA SER A 904 -33.07 5.16 -20.68
C SER A 904 -34.17 6.20 -20.95
N VAL A 905 -33.93 7.16 -21.84
CA VAL A 905 -34.88 8.25 -22.13
C VAL A 905 -35.94 7.82 -23.13
N GLN A 906 -37.19 8.14 -22.84
CA GLN A 906 -38.32 8.01 -23.75
C GLN A 906 -39.16 9.28 -23.79
N VAL A 907 -39.73 9.55 -24.97
CA VAL A 907 -40.59 10.71 -25.20
C VAL A 907 -42.02 10.35 -24.83
N GLU A 908 -42.63 11.16 -23.96
CA GLU A 908 -44.06 11.13 -23.65
C GLU A 908 -44.66 12.54 -23.86
N ASP A 909 -45.99 12.66 -23.96
CA ASP A 909 -46.66 13.93 -24.20
C ASP A 909 -46.32 14.96 -23.10
N GLY A 910 -45.53 15.97 -23.47
CA GLY A 910 -45.13 17.07 -22.58
C GLY A 910 -43.84 16.84 -21.76
N GLY A 911 -43.08 15.76 -21.97
CA GLY A 911 -41.81 15.55 -21.25
C GLY A 911 -41.01 14.31 -21.64
N LEU A 912 -39.96 14.04 -20.86
CA LEU A 912 -39.10 12.87 -20.98
C LEU A 912 -39.23 11.99 -19.75
N ARG A 913 -39.51 10.72 -20.00
CA ARG A 913 -39.56 9.68 -18.99
C ARG A 913 -38.26 8.88 -19.01
N VAL A 914 -37.61 8.77 -17.86
CA VAL A 914 -36.32 8.10 -17.71
C VAL A 914 -36.52 6.75 -17.05
N ARG A 915 -36.36 5.69 -17.84
CA ARG A 915 -36.40 4.32 -17.38
C ARG A 915 -35.11 3.96 -16.61
N PRO A 916 -35.19 3.06 -15.63
CA PRO A 916 -34.02 2.51 -14.97
C PRO A 916 -33.02 1.94 -15.98
N ILE A 917 -31.74 2.00 -15.65
CA ILE A 917 -30.67 1.58 -16.54
C ILE A 917 -30.72 0.07 -16.79
N ALA A 918 -30.83 -0.29 -18.07
CA ALA A 918 -30.64 -1.65 -18.55
C ALA A 918 -29.15 -1.89 -18.82
N ALA A 919 -28.48 -2.52 -17.85
CA ALA A 919 -27.04 -2.82 -17.88
C ALA A 919 -26.66 -3.63 -19.14
N LEU A 920 -25.58 -3.21 -19.79
CA LEU A 920 -24.98 -3.95 -20.90
C LEU A 920 -24.08 -5.05 -20.36
N THR A 921 -24.15 -6.25 -20.95
CA THR A 921 -23.24 -7.34 -20.60
C THR A 921 -22.00 -7.31 -21.49
N PHE A 922 -20.83 -7.46 -20.86
CA PHE A 922 -19.53 -7.48 -21.51
C PHE A 922 -18.78 -8.80 -21.27
N ASP A 923 -19.50 -9.88 -20.92
CA ASP A 923 -18.95 -11.18 -20.54
C ASP A 923 -18.02 -11.78 -21.61
N PHE A 924 -18.18 -11.40 -22.88
CA PHE A 924 -17.30 -11.82 -23.97
C PHE A 924 -15.87 -11.29 -23.82
N LEU A 925 -15.66 -10.15 -23.15
CA LEU A 925 -14.33 -9.62 -22.84
C LEU A 925 -13.57 -10.54 -21.86
N GLU A 926 -14.27 -11.26 -20.99
CA GLU A 926 -13.66 -12.23 -20.08
C GLU A 926 -13.13 -13.48 -20.80
N GLN A 927 -13.53 -13.69 -22.05
CA GLN A 927 -13.11 -14.83 -22.87
C GLN A 927 -11.94 -14.51 -23.79
N LEU A 928 -11.47 -13.25 -23.80
CA LEU A 928 -10.35 -12.83 -24.64
C LEU A 928 -9.09 -13.63 -24.31
N SER A 929 -8.40 -14.07 -25.35
CA SER A 929 -7.05 -14.62 -25.25
C SER A 929 -6.06 -13.57 -24.72
N LEU A 930 -4.90 -14.04 -24.27
CA LEU A 930 -3.85 -13.13 -23.77
C LEU A 930 -3.32 -12.21 -24.87
N GLU A 931 -3.18 -12.71 -26.10
CA GLU A 931 -2.75 -11.93 -27.27
C GLU A 931 -3.75 -10.82 -27.57
N GLN A 932 -5.05 -11.15 -27.69
CA GLN A 932 -6.11 -10.15 -27.87
C GLN A 932 -6.11 -9.09 -26.77
N ALA A 933 -5.93 -9.49 -25.50
CA ALA A 933 -5.88 -8.56 -24.39
C ALA A 933 -4.67 -7.60 -24.48
N PHE A 934 -3.50 -8.09 -24.88
CA PHE A 934 -2.34 -7.22 -25.14
C PHE A 934 -2.54 -6.32 -26.37
N THR A 935 -3.19 -6.80 -27.42
CA THR A 935 -3.55 -5.98 -28.59
C THR A 935 -4.51 -4.85 -28.20
N LEU A 936 -5.51 -5.12 -27.35
CA LEU A 936 -6.39 -4.07 -26.81
C LEU A 936 -5.64 -3.06 -25.93
N LYS A 937 -4.67 -3.50 -25.13
CA LYS A 937 -3.75 -2.60 -24.42
C LYS A 937 -2.96 -1.71 -25.39
N ALA A 938 -2.51 -2.27 -26.51
CA ALA A 938 -1.82 -1.51 -27.55
C ALA A 938 -2.74 -0.45 -28.17
N PHE A 939 -4.02 -0.75 -28.42
CA PHE A 939 -5.00 0.25 -28.87
C PHE A 939 -5.24 1.36 -27.84
N LEU A 940 -5.33 1.05 -26.54
CA LEU A 940 -5.44 2.08 -25.50
C LEU A 940 -4.23 3.02 -25.45
N ARG A 941 -3.06 2.55 -25.89
CA ARG A 941 -1.82 3.32 -25.92
C ARG A 941 -1.65 4.11 -27.22
N HIS A 942 -1.79 3.45 -28.36
CA HIS A 942 -1.49 4.02 -29.67
C HIS A 942 -2.70 4.68 -30.35
N ARG A 943 -3.88 4.58 -29.71
CA ARG A 943 -5.22 4.96 -30.20
C ARG A 943 -5.68 4.13 -31.40
N THR A 944 -4.86 4.11 -32.43
CA THR A 944 -5.10 3.44 -33.71
C THR A 944 -3.88 2.62 -34.13
N LEU A 945 -4.11 1.56 -34.89
CA LEU A 945 -3.06 0.70 -35.43
C LEU A 945 -3.45 0.22 -36.85
N THR A 946 -2.47 0.16 -37.75
CA THR A 946 -2.56 -0.66 -38.97
C THR A 946 -2.12 -2.10 -38.70
N LEU A 947 -2.36 -2.98 -39.68
CA LEU A 947 -1.86 -4.36 -39.65
C LEU A 947 -0.33 -4.39 -39.52
N GLU A 948 0.37 -3.54 -40.25
CA GLU A 948 1.84 -3.45 -40.28
C GLU A 948 2.38 -2.93 -38.95
N GLU A 949 1.76 -1.90 -38.36
CA GLU A 949 2.14 -1.39 -37.04
C GLU A 949 1.96 -2.45 -35.94
N HIS A 950 0.88 -3.24 -36.02
CA HIS A 950 0.66 -4.36 -35.10
C HIS A 950 1.75 -5.43 -35.25
N GLN A 951 2.12 -5.80 -36.48
CA GLN A 951 3.22 -6.74 -36.75
C GLN A 951 4.53 -6.26 -36.14
N GLN A 952 4.86 -4.97 -36.34
CA GLN A 952 6.08 -4.36 -35.80
C GLN A 952 6.08 -4.35 -34.26
N LEU A 953 4.95 -4.01 -33.64
CA LEU A 953 4.82 -3.91 -32.19
C LEU A 953 4.94 -5.27 -31.49
N PHE A 954 4.29 -6.30 -32.03
CA PHE A 954 4.29 -7.65 -31.45
C PHE A 954 5.40 -8.56 -32.00
N ARG A 955 6.18 -8.10 -32.99
CA ARG A 955 7.19 -8.91 -33.70
C ARG A 955 6.60 -10.25 -34.17
N SER A 956 5.39 -10.20 -34.69
CA SER A 956 4.62 -11.38 -35.11
C SER A 956 4.58 -11.51 -36.63
N THR A 957 4.26 -12.71 -37.11
CA THR A 957 4.08 -12.93 -38.56
C THR A 957 2.83 -12.19 -39.07
N PRO A 958 2.78 -11.85 -40.37
CA PRO A 958 1.59 -11.22 -40.95
C PRO A 958 0.29 -12.00 -40.71
N ALA A 959 0.35 -13.33 -40.81
CA ALA A 959 -0.80 -14.21 -40.58
C ALA A 959 -1.29 -14.15 -39.12
N GLN A 960 -0.39 -14.10 -38.14
CA GLN A 960 -0.77 -13.99 -36.72
C GLN A 960 -1.42 -12.63 -36.42
N SER A 961 -0.82 -11.55 -36.91
CA SER A 961 -1.40 -10.20 -36.74
C SER A 961 -2.77 -10.09 -37.40
N LEU A 962 -2.90 -10.63 -38.61
CA LEU A 962 -4.18 -10.68 -39.34
C LEU A 962 -5.22 -11.42 -38.51
N PHE A 963 -4.92 -12.64 -38.06
CA PHE A 963 -5.85 -13.46 -37.28
C PHE A 963 -6.32 -12.76 -35.99
N VAL A 964 -5.41 -12.13 -35.25
CA VAL A 964 -5.76 -11.43 -34.00
C VAL A 964 -6.64 -10.22 -34.28
N LEU A 965 -6.26 -9.37 -35.23
CA LEU A 965 -7.04 -8.16 -35.55
C LEU A 965 -8.38 -8.49 -36.21
N GLU A 966 -8.44 -9.47 -37.10
CA GLU A 966 -9.67 -9.93 -37.72
C GLU A 966 -10.60 -10.57 -36.69
N SER A 967 -10.06 -11.32 -35.72
CA SER A 967 -10.83 -11.84 -34.60
C SER A 967 -11.44 -10.72 -33.73
N LEU A 968 -10.70 -9.62 -33.50
CA LEU A 968 -11.21 -8.46 -32.76
C LEU A 968 -12.25 -7.67 -33.58
N LEU A 969 -12.05 -7.55 -34.90
CA LEU A 969 -12.97 -6.88 -35.82
C LEU A 969 -14.30 -7.65 -35.91
N ASN A 970 -14.26 -8.98 -36.04
CA ASN A 970 -15.43 -9.85 -36.06
C ASN A 970 -16.19 -9.86 -34.73
N GLN A 971 -15.52 -9.54 -33.62
CA GLN A 971 -16.15 -9.33 -32.31
C GLN A 971 -16.67 -7.89 -32.14
N HIS A 972 -16.55 -7.04 -33.16
CA HIS A 972 -16.86 -5.61 -33.15
C HIS A 972 -16.13 -4.82 -32.05
N LEU A 973 -14.98 -5.31 -31.59
CA LEU A 973 -14.18 -4.62 -30.58
C LEU A 973 -13.38 -3.48 -31.18
N ILE A 974 -12.99 -3.62 -32.44
CA ILE A 974 -12.30 -2.59 -33.20
C ILE A 974 -13.11 -2.21 -34.44
N GLU A 975 -12.93 -0.98 -34.91
CA GLU A 975 -13.56 -0.43 -36.11
C GLU A 975 -12.53 0.37 -36.92
N PRO A 976 -12.70 0.52 -38.25
CA PRO A 976 -11.87 1.44 -39.03
C PRO A 976 -12.06 2.88 -38.52
N GLU A 977 -10.97 3.64 -38.43
CA GLU A 977 -11.00 5.04 -37.95
C GLU A 977 -11.87 5.92 -38.87
N LYS A 978 -11.81 5.67 -40.18
CA LYS A 978 -12.62 6.34 -41.20
C LYS A 978 -13.61 5.35 -41.82
N LYS A 979 -14.91 5.61 -41.63
CA LYS A 979 -15.99 4.74 -42.09
C LYS A 979 -16.13 4.66 -43.62
N GLU A 980 -15.68 5.69 -44.34
CA GLU A 980 -15.80 5.79 -45.81
C GLU A 980 -14.77 4.93 -46.57
N GLU A 981 -13.70 4.50 -45.90
CA GLU A 981 -12.53 3.86 -46.55
C GLU A 981 -12.61 2.31 -46.59
N ALA A 982 -13.68 1.69 -46.06
CA ALA A 982 -13.77 0.22 -45.98
C ALA A 982 -15.13 -0.32 -46.48
N PRO A 983 -15.15 -1.24 -47.47
CA PRO A 983 -16.30 -2.12 -47.67
C PRO A 983 -16.47 -3.01 -46.42
N MET A 984 -17.71 -3.43 -46.15
CA MET A 984 -18.15 -4.11 -44.91
C MET A 984 -17.49 -5.48 -44.63
N GLU A 985 -16.54 -5.95 -45.44
CA GLU A 985 -15.96 -7.29 -45.35
C GLU A 985 -14.42 -7.27 -45.21
N GLY A 986 -13.95 -7.65 -44.02
CA GLY A 986 -12.55 -8.04 -43.78
C GLY A 986 -11.58 -6.92 -43.39
N LEU A 987 -10.39 -7.34 -42.99
CA LEU A 987 -9.30 -6.44 -42.61
C LEU A 987 -8.50 -6.01 -43.86
N GLN A 988 -8.26 -4.72 -44.03
CA GLN A 988 -7.59 -4.16 -45.20
C GLN A 988 -6.15 -3.69 -44.86
N PRO A 989 -5.14 -4.01 -45.68
CA PRO A 989 -3.78 -3.48 -45.51
C PRO A 989 -3.76 -1.95 -45.57
N GLY A 990 -2.92 -1.32 -44.75
CA GLY A 990 -2.81 0.15 -44.67
C GLY A 990 -3.98 0.89 -44.02
N VAL A 991 -5.13 0.25 -43.79
CA VAL A 991 -6.27 0.85 -43.06
C VAL A 991 -5.97 0.87 -41.57
N ARG A 992 -6.33 1.99 -40.93
CA ARG A 992 -6.13 2.21 -39.48
C ARG A 992 -7.39 1.82 -38.72
N TYR A 993 -7.23 0.93 -37.77
CA TYR A 993 -8.28 0.49 -36.87
C TYR A 993 -8.13 1.18 -35.52
N ARG A 994 -9.24 1.34 -34.80
CA ARG A 994 -9.29 1.84 -33.42
C ARG A 994 -10.17 0.95 -32.55
N LEU A 995 -9.98 1.04 -31.24
CA LEU A 995 -10.94 0.48 -30.29
C LEU A 995 -12.27 1.23 -30.40
N VAL A 996 -13.39 0.51 -30.46
CA VAL A 996 -14.71 1.15 -30.47
C VAL A 996 -14.87 2.00 -29.20
N PRO A 997 -15.23 3.29 -29.30
CA PRO A 997 -15.15 4.23 -28.18
C PRO A 997 -15.95 3.83 -26.93
N PHE A 998 -17.04 3.07 -27.11
CA PHE A 998 -17.89 2.58 -26.02
C PHE A 998 -17.24 1.45 -25.21
N PHE A 999 -16.29 0.72 -25.81
CA PHE A 999 -15.59 -0.39 -25.16
C PHE A 999 -14.35 0.01 -24.40
N VAL A 1000 -13.89 1.26 -24.49
CA VAL A 1000 -12.68 1.74 -23.81
C VAL A 1000 -12.70 1.42 -22.30
N GLN A 1001 -13.79 1.74 -21.60
CA GLN A 1001 -13.86 1.53 -20.15
C GLN A 1001 -14.08 0.05 -19.76
N PRO A 1002 -15.00 -0.70 -20.39
CA PRO A 1002 -15.09 -2.14 -20.19
C PRO A 1002 -13.76 -2.87 -20.42
N VAL A 1003 -13.04 -2.54 -21.50
CA VAL A 1003 -11.73 -3.11 -21.80
C VAL A 1003 -10.70 -2.71 -20.74
N ARG A 1004 -10.64 -1.44 -20.34
CA ARG A 1004 -9.75 -0.99 -19.26
C ARG A 1004 -9.97 -1.80 -17.98
N ARG A 1005 -11.23 -1.96 -17.53
CA ARG A 1005 -11.57 -2.75 -16.33
C ARG A 1005 -11.09 -4.19 -16.45
N VAL A 1006 -11.35 -4.86 -17.57
CA VAL A 1006 -10.90 -6.26 -17.78
C VAL A 1006 -9.38 -6.37 -17.79
N LEU A 1007 -8.68 -5.42 -18.42
CA LEU A 1007 -7.21 -5.41 -18.43
C LEU A 1007 -6.61 -5.15 -17.05
N GLN A 1008 -7.25 -4.31 -16.21
CA GLN A 1008 -6.86 -4.09 -14.82
C GLN A 1008 -7.09 -5.34 -13.96
N THR A 1009 -8.27 -5.97 -14.06
CA THR A 1009 -8.59 -7.21 -13.31
C THR A 1009 -7.64 -8.35 -13.66
N ARG A 1010 -7.14 -8.38 -14.91
CA ARG A 1010 -6.14 -9.35 -15.37
C ARG A 1010 -4.70 -8.94 -15.10
N HIS A 1011 -4.46 -7.81 -14.43
CA HIS A 1011 -3.13 -7.25 -14.16
C HIS A 1011 -2.28 -7.02 -15.43
N ILE A 1012 -2.91 -6.69 -16.56
CA ILE A 1012 -2.25 -6.38 -17.83
C ILE A 1012 -1.97 -4.87 -17.95
N LEU A 1013 -2.88 -4.05 -17.41
CA LEU A 1013 -2.74 -2.62 -17.27
C LEU A 1013 -2.45 -2.29 -15.80
N TYR A 1014 -1.30 -1.68 -15.54
CA TYR A 1014 -0.92 -1.18 -14.23
C TYR A 1014 -1.09 0.33 -14.24
N GLU A 1015 -1.85 0.84 -13.28
CA GLU A 1015 -1.93 2.28 -13.02
C GLU A 1015 -0.75 2.63 -12.11
N GLY A 1016 0.00 3.66 -12.52
CA GLY A 1016 1.06 4.24 -11.72
C GLY A 1016 0.51 5.30 -10.79
#